data_AF-A0A546XXS2-F1
#
_entry.id   AF-A0A546XXS2-F1
#
_cell.length_a   1.000
_cell.length_b   1.000
_cell.length_c   1.000
_cell.angle_alpha   90.00
_cell.angle_beta   90.00
_cell.angle_gamma   90.00
#
_symmetry.space_group_name_H-M   'P 1'
#
loop_
_entity.id
_entity.type
_entity.pdbx_description
1 polymer ?
#
loop_
_entity_poly.entity_id
_entity_poly.type
_entity_poly.pdbx_seq_one_letter_code
_entity_poly.pdbx_strand_id
1 'polypeptide(L)'
;MSEMKLTELFPLPYAHWYAATLFAEAGYAASQIFDRLSIDPARWQRSRERYGQLHYANTSWVAAAFGRDGLPEPEQDRALFQHLTANDGIGQPVTEPFGMRRELAVLRRAVEANPRIGPFANVDWIAHYIGERRFPTIRYVHNGYQVHVDGAPIRDRKGVPLAGIDPFTFRQLGDRWFCDDGHVYGQGETPTKLFWFIARGADPDSFTVLNQRYGADRAAGYYITNLRLPTEEPGTFGIVGYYYGRGQKPGIHIEESHYAKDSRKVYAYGVAIEGADAASFHSIGDEGRYFADSKHIYWQKSPVPDADRESFVCASEAGQYRAYDKERPYYAGQPQSVSAEFEPWSDYFDAHPEITDSWWHREKARRAASPAVVDEPVPVGGPYYSDGSRVLVRPQRPQDSEWVSLDHFDHDSFRHIIDVFGRDRHGLRYFSPGLERYGHEPVKGADAASFEKLDGPWFKDKRQAYYIDSDAPMPELAVVKADMASFEVLGDAYARDAKGLIVEGVRKRGIDNPAAVKALGRSFARMGDILLYRGKPVTRPGKVDPATARGVHDQLLIDAKGEMLFGGSYRKMIPGIDPATFNFLNRVFAVDMRHLYAMTDTGLLLMPDINPSEVQAAGLYAIRVGNTKFHISGGTMRQSPFEEMSG
;
A
#
# COMPACT_ATOMS: atom_id res chain seq x y z
N MET A 1 -27.82 20.47 41.16
CA MET A 1 -27.65 21.41 40.03
C MET A 1 -28.91 22.25 39.90
N SER A 2 -28.83 23.49 39.42
CA SER A 2 -30.05 24.25 39.10
C SER A 2 -30.72 23.66 37.86
N GLU A 3 -32.04 23.56 37.89
CA GLU A 3 -32.88 23.06 36.78
C GLU A 3 -32.64 23.83 35.46
N MET A 4 -32.32 25.12 35.56
CA MET A 4 -31.93 25.95 34.42
C MET A 4 -30.67 25.44 33.70
N LYS A 5 -29.61 25.03 34.43
CA LYS A 5 -28.36 24.54 33.84
C LYS A 5 -28.56 23.18 33.16
N LEU A 6 -29.41 22.32 33.74
CA LEU A 6 -29.79 21.04 33.13
C LEU A 6 -30.57 21.23 31.84
N THR A 7 -31.53 22.16 31.82
CA THR A 7 -32.36 22.46 30.64
C THR A 7 -31.54 23.08 29.50
N GLU A 8 -30.48 23.80 29.82
CA GLU A 8 -29.55 24.33 28.81
C GLU A 8 -28.74 23.22 28.13
N LEU A 9 -28.18 22.30 28.92
CA LEU A 9 -27.32 21.21 28.45
C LEU A 9 -28.10 20.04 27.83
N PHE A 10 -29.26 19.73 28.41
CA PHE A 10 -30.16 18.64 28.05
C PHE A 10 -31.57 19.20 27.84
N PRO A 11 -31.82 19.85 26.69
CA PRO A 11 -33.07 20.56 26.42
C PRO A 11 -34.28 19.66 26.16
N LEU A 12 -34.05 18.35 25.97
CA LEU A 12 -35.07 17.37 25.61
C LEU A 12 -34.99 16.16 26.55
N PRO A 13 -36.12 15.46 26.78
CA PRO A 13 -36.06 14.11 27.31
C PRO A 13 -35.18 13.23 26.42
N TYR A 14 -34.37 12.37 27.04
CA TYR A 14 -33.40 11.53 26.34
C TYR A 14 -34.07 10.66 25.27
N ALA A 15 -35.23 10.09 25.58
CA ALA A 15 -35.98 9.24 24.65
C ALA A 15 -36.42 10.02 23.39
N HIS A 16 -36.86 11.27 23.53
CA HIS A 16 -37.24 12.11 22.39
C HIS A 16 -36.03 12.50 21.54
N TRP A 17 -34.89 12.85 22.16
CA TRP A 17 -33.65 13.10 21.46
C TRP A 17 -33.15 11.87 20.70
N TYR A 18 -33.25 10.70 21.31
CA TYR A 18 -32.80 9.45 20.70
C TYR A 18 -33.72 9.00 19.55
N ALA A 19 -35.03 9.12 19.70
CA ALA A 19 -36.01 8.90 18.63
C ALA A 19 -35.74 9.82 17.42
N ALA A 20 -35.50 11.11 17.68
CA ALA A 20 -35.12 12.06 16.65
C ALA A 20 -33.82 11.69 15.93
N THR A 21 -32.86 11.13 16.65
CA THR A 21 -31.61 10.63 16.08
C THR A 21 -31.86 9.44 15.15
N LEU A 22 -32.73 8.49 15.54
CA LEU A 22 -33.11 7.36 14.68
C LEU A 22 -33.83 7.83 13.40
N PHE A 23 -34.74 8.79 13.48
CA PHE A 23 -35.38 9.35 12.29
C PHE A 23 -34.38 10.10 11.38
N ALA A 24 -33.45 10.88 11.95
CA ALA A 24 -32.41 11.51 11.17
C ALA A 24 -31.51 10.47 10.46
N GLU A 25 -31.17 9.38 11.16
CA GLU A 25 -30.39 8.27 10.60
C GLU A 25 -31.16 7.46 9.56
N ALA A 26 -32.49 7.42 9.64
CA ALA A 26 -33.38 6.85 8.63
C ALA A 26 -33.62 7.78 7.41
N GLY A 27 -32.97 8.94 7.37
CA GLY A 27 -32.97 9.87 6.23
C GLY A 27 -34.07 10.93 6.24
N TYR A 28 -34.81 11.10 7.34
CA TYR A 28 -35.82 12.16 7.43
C TYR A 28 -35.18 13.55 7.56
N ALA A 29 -35.85 14.58 7.01
CA ALA A 29 -35.31 15.92 6.93
C ALA A 29 -35.14 16.55 8.32
N ALA A 30 -33.95 17.06 8.60
CA ALA A 30 -33.63 17.67 9.90
C ALA A 30 -34.57 18.82 10.27
N SER A 31 -35.02 19.63 9.30
CA SER A 31 -36.01 20.70 9.53
C SER A 31 -37.31 20.18 10.13
N GLN A 32 -37.86 19.09 9.58
CA GLN A 32 -39.11 18.49 10.07
C GLN A 32 -38.94 17.91 11.48
N ILE A 33 -37.77 17.34 11.78
CA ILE A 33 -37.44 16.83 13.11
C ILE A 33 -37.35 17.98 14.11
N PHE A 34 -36.68 19.07 13.76
CA PHE A 34 -36.48 20.24 14.61
C PHE A 34 -37.79 20.98 14.90
N ASP A 35 -38.64 21.14 13.88
CA ASP A 35 -39.97 21.75 14.03
C ASP A 35 -40.83 20.98 15.05
N ARG A 36 -40.79 19.64 15.00
CA ARG A 36 -41.52 18.78 15.95
C ARG A 36 -40.99 18.87 17.37
N LEU A 37 -39.67 18.98 17.52
CA LEU A 37 -39.03 19.12 18.83
C LEU A 37 -39.09 20.55 19.39
N SER A 38 -39.53 21.53 18.59
CA SER A 38 -39.44 22.96 18.92
C SER A 38 -38.03 23.37 19.34
N ILE A 39 -37.00 22.82 18.67
CA ILE A 39 -35.58 23.07 18.97
C ILE A 39 -34.89 23.72 17.79
N ASP A 40 -34.08 24.74 18.04
CA ASP A 40 -33.27 25.34 16.98
C ASP A 40 -32.05 24.46 16.61
N PRO A 41 -31.57 24.50 15.36
CA PRO A 41 -30.46 23.66 14.92
C PRO A 41 -29.17 23.87 15.72
N ALA A 42 -28.88 25.09 16.18
CA ALA A 42 -27.64 25.37 16.90
C ALA A 42 -27.68 24.75 18.31
N ARG A 43 -28.84 24.77 18.98
CA ARG A 43 -29.04 24.12 20.27
C ARG A 43 -28.98 22.60 20.15
N TRP A 44 -29.57 22.01 19.11
CA TRP A 44 -29.43 20.57 18.82
C TRP A 44 -27.96 20.15 18.67
N GLN A 45 -27.18 20.90 17.88
CA GLN A 45 -25.77 20.59 17.65
C GLN A 45 -24.96 20.65 18.95
N ARG A 46 -25.17 21.69 19.78
CA ARG A 46 -24.49 21.81 21.08
C ARG A 46 -24.85 20.68 22.05
N SER A 47 -26.10 20.22 22.06
CA SER A 47 -26.52 19.16 22.97
C SER A 47 -26.15 17.75 22.50
N ARG A 48 -25.98 17.52 21.19
CA ARG A 48 -25.72 16.18 20.61
C ARG A 48 -24.51 15.49 21.22
N GLU A 49 -23.41 16.22 21.43
CA GLU A 49 -22.22 15.68 22.07
C GLU A 49 -22.50 15.25 23.51
N ARG A 50 -23.23 16.05 24.28
CA ARG A 50 -23.57 15.75 25.68
C ARG A 50 -24.44 14.50 25.80
N TYR A 51 -25.47 14.37 24.98
CA TYR A 51 -26.27 13.15 24.95
C TYR A 51 -25.41 11.93 24.54
N GLY A 52 -24.53 12.09 23.55
CA GLY A 52 -23.60 11.03 23.13
C GLY A 52 -22.62 10.59 24.23
N GLN A 53 -22.10 11.54 25.03
CA GLN A 53 -21.22 11.25 26.18
C GLN A 53 -21.90 10.33 27.20
N LEU A 54 -23.21 10.46 27.42
CA LEU A 54 -23.95 9.62 28.36
C LEU A 54 -23.96 8.12 27.96
N HIS A 55 -23.69 7.78 26.69
CA HIS A 55 -23.55 6.39 26.26
C HIS A 55 -22.31 5.71 26.89
N TYR A 56 -21.38 6.53 27.38
CA TYR A 56 -20.12 6.16 28.02
C TYR A 56 -20.03 6.77 29.43
N ALA A 57 -21.17 7.01 30.10
CA ALA A 57 -21.21 7.65 31.42
C ALA A 57 -20.32 6.97 32.48
N ASN A 58 -20.11 5.65 32.36
CA ASN A 58 -19.26 4.86 33.23
C ASN A 58 -17.74 5.02 32.99
N THR A 59 -17.32 5.88 32.06
CA THR A 59 -15.91 6.03 31.70
C THR A 59 -15.29 7.28 32.33
N SER A 60 -14.01 7.21 32.68
CA SER A 60 -13.28 8.29 33.35
C SER A 60 -13.16 9.56 32.50
N TRP A 61 -13.08 9.44 31.17
CA TRP A 61 -13.00 10.60 30.28
C TRP A 61 -14.31 11.41 30.24
N VAL A 62 -15.47 10.74 30.34
CA VAL A 62 -16.77 11.41 30.46
C VAL A 62 -16.90 12.06 31.84
N ALA A 63 -16.54 11.35 32.91
CA ALA A 63 -16.52 11.92 34.26
C ALA A 63 -15.65 13.20 34.33
N ALA A 64 -14.45 13.16 33.75
CA ALA A 64 -13.57 14.32 33.67
C ALA A 64 -14.16 15.46 32.83
N ALA A 65 -14.87 15.16 31.74
CA ALA A 65 -15.55 16.18 30.93
C ALA A 65 -16.64 16.89 31.72
N PHE A 66 -17.48 16.15 32.45
CA PHE A 66 -18.51 16.70 33.34
C PHE A 66 -17.90 17.50 34.49
N GLY A 67 -16.81 17.00 35.09
CA GLY A 67 -16.08 17.69 36.15
C GLY A 67 -15.51 19.04 35.72
N ARG A 68 -15.00 19.17 34.49
CA ARG A 68 -14.53 20.46 33.93
C ARG A 68 -15.64 21.52 33.85
N ASP A 69 -16.88 21.08 33.67
CA ASP A 69 -18.06 21.95 33.62
C ASP A 69 -18.72 22.15 34.99
N GLY A 70 -18.09 21.64 36.06
CA GLY A 70 -18.60 21.67 37.42
C GLY A 70 -19.89 20.85 37.59
N LEU A 71 -20.02 19.73 36.87
CA LEU A 71 -21.15 18.81 36.94
C LEU A 71 -20.75 17.54 37.72
N PRO A 72 -21.68 16.89 38.44
CA PRO A 72 -21.45 15.58 39.05
C PRO A 72 -21.07 14.52 38.03
N GLU A 73 -20.44 13.44 38.49
CA GLU A 73 -20.17 12.28 37.66
C GLU A 73 -21.48 11.67 37.16
N PRO A 74 -21.70 11.57 35.83
CA PRO A 74 -23.00 11.22 35.30
C PRO A 74 -23.42 9.79 35.62
N GLU A 75 -22.48 8.86 35.84
CA GLU A 75 -22.82 7.46 36.11
C GLU A 75 -23.70 7.28 37.36
N GLN A 76 -23.55 8.15 38.36
CA GLN A 76 -24.26 8.08 39.64
C GLN A 76 -25.29 9.23 39.82
N ASP A 77 -25.41 10.14 38.85
CA ASP A 77 -26.26 11.33 38.97
C ASP A 77 -27.74 11.02 38.72
N ARG A 78 -28.47 10.70 39.79
CA ARG A 78 -29.91 10.45 39.75
C ARG A 78 -30.74 11.69 39.41
N ALA A 79 -30.28 12.89 39.77
CA ALA A 79 -31.01 14.12 39.49
C ALA A 79 -30.99 14.42 37.98
N LEU A 80 -29.84 14.23 37.34
CA LEU A 80 -29.72 14.27 35.89
C LEU A 80 -30.61 13.19 35.23
N PHE A 81 -30.63 11.96 35.76
CA PHE A 81 -31.47 10.90 35.20
C PHE A 81 -32.97 11.24 35.27
N GLN A 82 -33.42 11.77 36.40
CA GLN A 82 -34.79 12.26 36.58
C GLN A 82 -35.12 13.36 35.56
N HIS A 83 -34.21 14.31 35.34
CA HIS A 83 -34.37 15.34 34.30
C HIS A 83 -34.46 14.75 32.89
N LEU A 84 -33.59 13.79 32.56
CA LEU A 84 -33.54 13.15 31.24
C LEU A 84 -34.78 12.29 30.92
N THR A 85 -35.46 11.78 31.93
CA THR A 85 -36.63 10.90 31.81
C THR A 85 -37.96 11.60 32.12
N ALA A 86 -37.89 12.85 32.59
CA ALA A 86 -39.07 13.65 32.88
C ALA A 86 -39.93 13.79 31.61
N ASN A 87 -41.19 13.40 31.70
CA ASN A 87 -42.19 13.50 30.63
C ASN A 87 -41.81 12.78 29.32
N ASP A 88 -41.01 11.70 29.39
CA ASP A 88 -40.69 10.89 28.21
C ASP A 88 -41.85 9.98 27.76
N GLY A 89 -42.85 9.77 28.62
CA GLY A 89 -44.02 8.93 28.35
C GLY A 89 -43.73 7.42 28.35
N ILE A 90 -42.56 6.98 28.82
CA ILE A 90 -42.14 5.57 28.83
C ILE A 90 -42.21 4.99 30.26
N GLY A 91 -41.74 5.75 31.27
CA GLY A 91 -41.91 5.39 32.68
C GLY A 91 -41.29 4.04 33.11
N GLN A 92 -40.02 3.79 32.77
CA GLN A 92 -39.35 2.54 33.13
C GLN A 92 -38.95 2.47 34.62
N PRO A 93 -39.07 1.30 35.27
CA PRO A 93 -38.57 1.12 36.64
C PRO A 93 -37.05 1.16 36.67
N VAL A 94 -36.50 1.90 37.64
CA VAL A 94 -35.05 2.02 37.85
C VAL A 94 -34.54 0.79 38.59
N THR A 95 -33.50 0.15 38.07
CA THR A 95 -32.89 -1.03 38.70
C THR A 95 -31.82 -0.62 39.72
N GLU A 96 -31.77 -1.30 40.87
CA GLU A 96 -30.72 -1.10 41.87
C GLU A 96 -29.60 -2.17 41.76
N PRO A 97 -28.31 -1.79 41.92
CA PRO A 97 -27.81 -0.43 42.11
C PRO A 97 -27.90 0.41 40.84
N PHE A 98 -28.28 1.69 40.95
CA PHE A 98 -28.38 2.61 39.81
C PHE A 98 -27.06 2.79 39.05
N GLY A 99 -27.16 2.88 37.72
CA GLY A 99 -26.06 3.30 36.85
C GLY A 99 -26.60 3.92 35.56
N MET A 100 -26.29 5.19 35.32
CA MET A 100 -26.82 5.99 34.20
C MET A 100 -26.66 5.28 32.85
N ARG A 101 -25.46 4.75 32.54
CA ARG A 101 -25.22 4.04 31.27
C ARG A 101 -26.16 2.85 31.10
N ARG A 102 -26.41 2.08 32.17
CA ARG A 102 -27.25 0.89 32.12
C ARG A 102 -28.71 1.28 31.91
N GLU A 103 -29.22 2.23 32.70
CA GLU A 103 -30.61 2.67 32.61
C GLU A 103 -30.91 3.32 31.25
N LEU A 104 -30.03 4.19 30.75
CA LEU A 104 -30.18 4.75 29.39
C LEU A 104 -30.06 3.67 28.29
N ALA A 105 -29.31 2.60 28.50
CA ALA A 105 -29.28 1.47 27.55
C ALA A 105 -30.58 0.67 27.51
N VAL A 106 -31.34 0.60 28.63
CA VAL A 106 -32.69 0.03 28.63
C VAL A 106 -33.66 0.97 27.91
N LEU A 107 -33.56 2.27 28.17
CA LEU A 107 -34.38 3.29 27.52
C LEU A 107 -34.16 3.31 26.00
N ARG A 108 -32.90 3.30 25.53
CA ARG A 108 -32.58 3.20 24.10
C ARG A 108 -33.25 2.01 23.44
N ARG A 109 -33.14 0.82 24.02
CA ARG A 109 -33.75 -0.41 23.46
C ARG A 109 -35.26 -0.29 23.30
N ALA A 110 -35.93 0.40 24.22
CA ALA A 110 -37.37 0.66 24.09
C ALA A 110 -37.67 1.62 22.92
N VAL A 111 -36.86 2.66 22.73
CA VAL A 111 -37.01 3.60 21.61
C VAL A 111 -36.62 2.96 20.27
N GLU A 112 -35.60 2.10 20.22
CA GLU A 112 -35.22 1.30 19.05
C GLU A 112 -36.36 0.39 18.60
N ALA A 113 -37.10 -0.19 19.54
CA ALA A 113 -38.26 -1.03 19.26
C ALA A 113 -39.48 -0.23 18.74
N ASN A 114 -39.67 1.01 19.22
CA ASN A 114 -40.71 1.90 18.71
C ASN A 114 -40.31 3.38 18.89
N PRO A 115 -39.78 4.06 17.86
CA PRO A 115 -39.36 5.45 17.95
C PRO A 115 -40.52 6.46 17.85
N ARG A 116 -41.74 6.01 17.54
CA ARG A 116 -42.94 6.86 17.46
C ARG A 116 -43.49 7.14 18.85
N ILE A 117 -42.78 7.98 19.58
CA ILE A 117 -43.09 8.41 20.96
C ILE A 117 -43.10 9.93 21.06
N GLY A 118 -43.80 10.47 22.07
CA GLY A 118 -43.82 11.90 22.38
C GLY A 118 -44.12 12.77 21.15
N PRO A 119 -43.24 13.73 20.78
CA PRO A 119 -43.39 14.59 19.59
C PRO A 119 -43.53 13.85 18.25
N PHE A 120 -43.15 12.58 18.21
CA PHE A 120 -43.22 11.72 17.02
C PHE A 120 -44.34 10.66 17.10
N ALA A 121 -45.21 10.67 18.11
CA ALA A 121 -46.23 9.63 18.27
C ALA A 121 -47.18 9.51 17.06
N ASN A 122 -47.45 10.62 16.37
CA ASN A 122 -48.45 10.71 15.30
C ASN A 122 -47.84 10.83 13.89
N VAL A 123 -46.56 10.51 13.71
CA VAL A 123 -45.94 10.49 12.36
C VAL A 123 -46.13 9.15 11.68
N ASP A 124 -46.16 9.17 10.35
CA ASP A 124 -46.14 7.98 9.49
C ASP A 124 -44.71 7.50 9.17
N TRP A 125 -43.71 8.12 9.80
CA TRP A 125 -42.29 7.79 9.61
C TRP A 125 -41.94 6.42 10.17
N ILE A 126 -41.05 5.72 9.47
CA ILE A 126 -40.49 4.43 9.85
C ILE A 126 -38.99 4.63 10.11
N ALA A 127 -38.52 4.22 11.28
CA ALA A 127 -37.09 4.18 11.60
C ALA A 127 -36.82 2.92 12.41
N HIS A 128 -36.74 1.78 11.73
CA HIS A 128 -36.53 0.50 12.38
C HIS A 128 -35.03 0.21 12.51
N TYR A 129 -34.58 0.02 13.76
CA TYR A 129 -33.21 -0.29 14.09
C TYR A 129 -32.86 -1.72 13.66
N ILE A 130 -31.78 -1.90 12.91
CA ILE A 130 -31.30 -3.21 12.47
C ILE A 130 -30.18 -3.73 13.39
N GLY A 131 -29.18 -2.88 13.67
CA GLY A 131 -28.01 -3.30 14.43
C GLY A 131 -26.84 -2.32 14.35
N GLU A 132 -25.80 -2.61 15.14
CA GLU A 132 -24.55 -1.84 15.17
C GLU A 132 -23.34 -2.76 14.90
N ARG A 133 -22.51 -2.42 13.92
CA ARG A 133 -21.21 -3.07 13.71
C ARG A 133 -20.20 -2.49 14.70
N ARG A 134 -19.40 -3.35 15.35
CA ARG A 134 -18.33 -2.91 16.25
C ARG A 134 -17.09 -2.46 15.45
N PHE A 135 -16.79 -1.17 15.56
CA PHE A 135 -15.55 -0.49 15.17
C PHE A 135 -15.25 -0.36 13.65
N PRO A 136 -15.34 0.87 13.09
CA PRO A 136 -16.04 2.02 13.69
C PRO A 136 -17.49 1.64 13.98
N THR A 137 -18.07 2.19 15.05
CA THR A 137 -19.49 1.94 15.37
C THR A 137 -20.35 2.51 14.26
N ILE A 138 -20.99 1.62 13.48
CA ILE A 138 -21.88 1.98 12.38
C ILE A 138 -23.25 1.44 12.71
N ARG A 139 -24.25 2.33 12.78
CA ARG A 139 -25.64 1.95 13.01
C ARG A 139 -26.37 1.80 11.67
N TYR A 140 -27.11 0.71 11.55
CA TYR A 140 -27.99 0.44 10.42
C TYR A 140 -29.44 0.64 10.86
N VAL A 141 -30.18 1.42 10.08
CA VAL A 141 -31.60 1.71 10.28
C VAL A 141 -32.29 1.60 8.92
N HIS A 142 -33.53 1.15 8.85
CA HIS A 142 -34.33 1.28 7.63
C HIS A 142 -35.57 2.13 7.83
N ASN A 143 -36.01 2.77 6.76
CA ASN A 143 -37.26 3.52 6.71
C ASN A 143 -38.39 2.77 6.00
N GLY A 144 -38.22 1.46 5.77
CA GLY A 144 -39.22 0.61 5.13
C GLY A 144 -39.13 0.59 3.61
N TYR A 145 -38.27 1.44 3.04
CA TYR A 145 -37.94 1.44 1.61
C TYR A 145 -36.43 1.31 1.36
N GLN A 146 -35.58 1.85 2.25
CA GLN A 146 -34.13 1.81 2.11
C GLN A 146 -33.43 1.56 3.46
N VAL A 147 -32.32 0.83 3.40
CA VAL A 147 -31.37 0.70 4.50
C VAL A 147 -30.41 1.88 4.49
N HIS A 148 -30.22 2.50 5.66
CA HIS A 148 -29.43 3.70 5.86
C HIS A 148 -28.26 3.47 6.81
N VAL A 149 -27.20 4.24 6.57
CA VAL A 149 -26.06 4.45 7.45
C VAL A 149 -25.76 5.96 7.43
N ASP A 150 -25.56 6.56 8.61
CA ASP A 150 -25.26 7.99 8.77
C ASP A 150 -26.25 8.92 8.05
N GLY A 151 -27.55 8.57 8.04
CA GLY A 151 -28.60 9.37 7.41
C GLY A 151 -28.65 9.28 5.88
N ALA A 152 -27.82 8.43 5.26
CA ALA A 152 -27.81 8.22 3.81
C ALA A 152 -28.09 6.75 3.47
N PRO A 153 -28.79 6.46 2.34
CA PRO A 153 -28.95 5.09 1.88
C PRO A 153 -27.59 4.44 1.67
N ILE A 154 -27.48 3.14 1.97
CA ILE A 154 -26.24 2.40 1.69
C ILE A 154 -25.96 2.40 0.18
N ARG A 155 -24.71 2.66 -0.18
CA ARG A 155 -24.29 2.96 -1.55
C ARG A 155 -23.21 2.01 -2.04
N ASP A 156 -23.20 1.81 -3.35
CA ASP A 156 -22.18 1.04 -4.03
C ASP A 156 -20.85 1.80 -4.08
N ARG A 157 -19.82 1.16 -4.66
CA ARG A 157 -18.49 1.77 -4.77
C ARG A 157 -18.50 3.07 -5.60
N LYS A 158 -19.49 3.30 -6.45
CA LYS A 158 -19.66 4.51 -7.27
C LYS A 158 -20.47 5.60 -6.54
N GLY A 159 -21.03 5.29 -5.36
CA GLY A 159 -21.85 6.22 -4.59
C GLY A 159 -23.33 6.19 -4.95
N VAL A 160 -23.77 5.19 -5.72
CA VAL A 160 -25.17 4.98 -6.12
C VAL A 160 -25.88 4.15 -5.04
N PRO A 161 -27.07 4.53 -4.56
CA PRO A 161 -27.83 3.71 -3.61
C PRO A 161 -28.04 2.29 -4.12
N LEU A 162 -27.85 1.29 -3.27
CA LEU A 162 -28.14 -0.10 -3.64
C LEU A 162 -29.65 -0.27 -3.83
N ALA A 163 -30.03 -0.90 -4.95
CA ALA A 163 -31.41 -1.25 -5.25
C ALA A 163 -31.66 -2.74 -4.97
N GLY A 164 -32.93 -3.09 -4.77
CA GLY A 164 -33.36 -4.49 -4.57
C GLY A 164 -33.11 -5.06 -3.18
N ILE A 165 -32.74 -4.21 -2.21
CA ILE A 165 -32.68 -4.60 -0.80
C ILE A 165 -34.10 -4.73 -0.26
N ASP A 166 -34.40 -5.84 0.39
CA ASP A 166 -35.59 -5.93 1.24
C ASP A 166 -35.25 -5.39 2.64
N PRO A 167 -35.71 -4.17 3.00
CA PRO A 167 -35.35 -3.57 4.27
C PRO A 167 -35.91 -4.31 5.48
N PHE A 168 -37.00 -5.07 5.33
CA PHE A 168 -37.68 -5.73 6.46
C PHE A 168 -36.98 -7.01 6.91
N THR A 169 -36.26 -7.67 6.01
CA THR A 169 -35.51 -8.90 6.29
C THR A 169 -34.00 -8.66 6.36
N PHE A 170 -33.56 -7.43 6.05
CA PHE A 170 -32.16 -7.05 6.12
C PHE A 170 -31.59 -7.14 7.55
N ARG A 171 -30.55 -7.95 7.72
CA ARG A 171 -29.90 -8.22 9.00
C ARG A 171 -28.40 -8.45 8.85
N GLN A 172 -27.65 -8.25 9.93
CA GLN A 172 -26.22 -8.57 9.96
C GLN A 172 -26.02 -10.08 10.13
N LEU A 173 -25.12 -10.66 9.33
CA LEU A 173 -24.66 -12.04 9.49
C LEU A 173 -23.45 -12.12 10.43
N GLY A 174 -22.51 -11.18 10.29
CA GLY A 174 -21.28 -11.11 11.07
C GLY A 174 -20.30 -10.15 10.43
N ASP A 175 -19.55 -9.41 11.25
CA ASP A 175 -18.55 -8.43 10.81
C ASP A 175 -19.02 -7.49 9.69
N ARG A 176 -18.58 -7.76 8.47
CA ARG A 176 -18.80 -6.96 7.26
C ARG A 176 -19.85 -7.57 6.33
N TRP A 177 -20.54 -8.62 6.77
CA TRP A 177 -21.50 -9.38 5.97
C TRP A 177 -22.93 -9.23 6.52
N PHE A 178 -23.88 -9.09 5.60
CA PHE A 178 -25.30 -8.87 5.85
C PHE A 178 -26.11 -9.71 4.87
N CYS A 179 -27.38 -9.93 5.13
CA CYS A 179 -28.30 -10.53 4.18
C CYS A 179 -29.69 -9.92 4.30
N ASP A 180 -30.46 -10.05 3.24
CA ASP A 180 -31.93 -10.11 3.30
C ASP A 180 -32.38 -11.49 2.78
N ASP A 181 -33.68 -11.71 2.64
CA ASP A 181 -34.21 -13.01 2.17
C ASP A 181 -33.76 -13.40 0.75
N GLY A 182 -33.31 -12.43 -0.07
CA GLY A 182 -32.92 -12.69 -1.47
C GLY A 182 -31.42 -12.64 -1.73
N HIS A 183 -30.64 -11.95 -0.89
CA HIS A 183 -29.27 -11.59 -1.19
C HIS A 183 -28.37 -11.55 0.04
N VAL A 184 -27.08 -11.83 -0.20
CA VAL A 184 -26.00 -11.54 0.73
C VAL A 184 -25.26 -10.28 0.28
N TYR A 185 -24.91 -9.43 1.24
CA TYR A 185 -24.21 -8.17 1.03
C TYR A 185 -22.88 -8.16 1.79
N GLY A 186 -21.85 -7.59 1.17
CA GLY A 186 -20.57 -7.30 1.80
C GLY A 186 -20.34 -5.80 1.93
N GLN A 187 -19.70 -5.38 3.02
CA GLN A 187 -19.31 -4.00 3.28
C GLN A 187 -17.82 -3.80 2.98
N GLY A 188 -17.52 -3.16 1.85
CA GLY A 188 -16.18 -2.74 1.47
C GLY A 188 -15.81 -1.37 2.02
N GLU A 189 -14.53 -1.02 1.87
CA GLU A 189 -13.97 0.26 2.31
C GLU A 189 -12.81 0.68 1.44
N THR A 190 -12.69 2.00 1.28
CA THR A 190 -11.55 2.70 0.69
C THR A 190 -11.04 3.69 1.74
N PRO A 191 -9.85 4.28 1.56
CA PRO A 191 -9.31 5.25 2.52
C PRO A 191 -10.23 6.43 2.85
N THR A 192 -11.21 6.73 1.98
CA THR A 192 -12.09 7.90 2.12
C THR A 192 -13.57 7.57 2.26
N LYS A 193 -14.00 6.32 2.09
CA LYS A 193 -15.44 5.95 2.15
C LYS A 193 -15.69 4.46 2.32
N LEU A 194 -16.83 4.16 2.95
CA LEU A 194 -17.48 2.85 2.96
C LEU A 194 -18.32 2.65 1.70
N PHE A 195 -18.51 1.39 1.30
CA PHE A 195 -19.46 1.01 0.26
C PHE A 195 -19.98 -0.41 0.50
N TRP A 196 -21.11 -0.74 -0.11
CA TRP A 196 -21.72 -2.06 -0.03
C TRP A 196 -21.83 -2.68 -1.42
N PHE A 197 -21.86 -4.01 -1.49
CA PHE A 197 -22.04 -4.73 -2.74
C PHE A 197 -22.84 -6.01 -2.49
N ILE A 198 -23.56 -6.44 -3.52
CA ILE A 198 -24.23 -7.76 -3.54
C ILE A 198 -23.17 -8.82 -3.85
N ALA A 199 -23.02 -9.80 -2.97
CA ALA A 199 -22.21 -10.98 -3.18
C ALA A 199 -22.91 -11.89 -4.21
N ARG A 200 -22.47 -11.80 -5.46
CA ARG A 200 -23.21 -12.40 -6.58
C ARG A 200 -23.22 -13.93 -6.50
N GLY A 201 -24.42 -14.51 -6.53
CA GLY A 201 -24.65 -15.95 -6.48
C GLY A 201 -24.51 -16.55 -5.08
N ALA A 202 -24.37 -15.73 -4.04
CA ALA A 202 -24.40 -16.16 -2.66
C ALA A 202 -25.82 -16.55 -2.24
N ASP A 203 -25.94 -17.72 -1.61
CA ASP A 203 -27.19 -18.21 -1.04
C ASP A 203 -27.37 -17.70 0.40
N PRO A 204 -28.33 -16.78 0.67
CA PRO A 204 -28.53 -16.21 2.01
C PRO A 204 -28.93 -17.26 3.06
N ASP A 205 -29.56 -18.37 2.66
CA ASP A 205 -30.02 -19.41 3.59
C ASP A 205 -28.88 -20.30 4.09
N SER A 206 -27.78 -20.40 3.34
CA SER A 206 -26.63 -21.22 3.71
C SER A 206 -25.33 -20.47 3.94
N PHE A 207 -25.35 -19.14 3.81
CA PHE A 207 -24.18 -18.31 3.98
C PHE A 207 -23.68 -18.30 5.43
N THR A 208 -22.41 -18.67 5.60
CA THR A 208 -21.66 -18.64 6.86
C THR A 208 -20.56 -17.60 6.76
N VAL A 209 -20.50 -16.70 7.74
CA VAL A 209 -19.40 -15.75 7.89
C VAL A 209 -18.22 -16.47 8.52
N LEU A 210 -17.08 -16.44 7.84
CA LEU A 210 -15.86 -17.13 8.29
C LEU A 210 -14.89 -16.17 8.99
N ASN A 211 -14.82 -14.93 8.51
CA ASN A 211 -14.15 -13.80 9.16
C ASN A 211 -14.58 -12.47 8.52
N GLN A 212 -13.89 -11.38 8.84
CA GLN A 212 -14.16 -10.04 8.30
C GLN A 212 -14.04 -9.92 6.77
N ARG A 213 -13.41 -10.90 6.11
CA ARG A 213 -13.04 -10.85 4.69
C ARG A 213 -13.64 -11.97 3.87
N TYR A 214 -13.95 -13.11 4.48
CA TYR A 214 -14.43 -14.31 3.82
C TYR A 214 -15.75 -14.78 4.41
N GLY A 215 -16.58 -15.31 3.54
CA GLY A 215 -17.73 -16.14 3.88
C GLY A 215 -17.83 -17.30 2.91
N ALA A 216 -18.72 -18.25 3.18
CA ALA A 216 -18.98 -19.38 2.29
C ALA A 216 -20.45 -19.76 2.35
N ASP A 217 -20.96 -20.33 1.27
CA ASP A 217 -22.27 -20.98 1.24
C ASP A 217 -22.11 -22.44 0.77
N ARG A 218 -23.21 -23.14 0.50
CA ARG A 218 -23.18 -24.53 0.00
C ARG A 218 -22.55 -24.71 -1.38
N ALA A 219 -22.17 -23.65 -2.09
CA ALA A 219 -21.70 -23.71 -3.47
C ALA A 219 -20.33 -23.02 -3.70
N ALA A 220 -19.95 -22.03 -2.89
CA ALA A 220 -18.74 -21.25 -3.10
C ALA A 220 -18.20 -20.61 -1.81
N GLY A 221 -16.90 -20.30 -1.82
CA GLY A 221 -16.33 -19.28 -0.94
C GLY A 221 -16.52 -17.89 -1.54
N TYR A 222 -16.47 -16.86 -0.71
CA TYR A 222 -16.61 -15.46 -1.11
C TYR A 222 -15.56 -14.62 -0.41
N TYR A 223 -15.06 -13.60 -1.11
CA TYR A 223 -14.13 -12.62 -0.57
C TYR A 223 -14.69 -11.20 -0.68
N ILE A 224 -14.39 -10.35 0.31
CA ILE A 224 -14.97 -9.03 0.57
C ILE A 224 -14.80 -8.00 -0.56
N THR A 225 -14.10 -8.34 -1.66
CA THR A 225 -14.04 -7.51 -2.87
C THR A 225 -15.00 -7.99 -3.96
N ASN A 226 -16.11 -8.62 -3.57
CA ASN A 226 -17.11 -9.24 -4.46
C ASN A 226 -16.53 -10.33 -5.38
N LEU A 227 -15.60 -11.13 -4.85
CA LEU A 227 -15.07 -12.28 -5.58
C LEU A 227 -15.78 -13.54 -5.10
N ARG A 228 -16.41 -14.26 -6.02
CA ARG A 228 -16.88 -15.63 -5.82
C ARG A 228 -15.73 -16.58 -6.13
N LEU A 229 -15.47 -17.51 -5.23
CA LEU A 229 -14.40 -18.50 -5.28
C LEU A 229 -15.06 -19.87 -5.46
N PRO A 230 -15.21 -20.36 -6.71
CA PRO A 230 -15.80 -21.67 -6.96
C PRO A 230 -14.95 -22.74 -6.27
N THR A 231 -15.57 -23.47 -5.35
CA THR A 231 -14.99 -24.63 -4.67
C THR A 231 -15.77 -25.86 -5.10
N GLU A 232 -15.05 -26.94 -5.40
CA GLU A 232 -15.66 -28.21 -5.77
C GLU A 232 -16.22 -28.94 -4.54
N GLU A 233 -15.71 -28.61 -3.35
CA GLU A 233 -16.11 -29.18 -2.07
C GLU A 233 -16.41 -28.04 -1.07
N PRO A 234 -17.57 -27.36 -1.20
CA PRO A 234 -17.89 -26.16 -0.43
C PRO A 234 -17.82 -26.31 1.09
N GLY A 235 -18.12 -27.51 1.61
CA GLY A 235 -18.00 -27.81 3.05
C GLY A 235 -16.57 -27.82 3.61
N THR A 236 -15.55 -27.69 2.76
CA THR A 236 -14.12 -27.69 3.17
C THR A 236 -13.52 -26.28 3.22
N PHE A 237 -14.27 -25.25 2.80
CA PHE A 237 -13.76 -23.89 2.72
C PHE A 237 -13.61 -23.29 4.12
N GLY A 238 -12.39 -22.91 4.49
CA GLY A 238 -12.06 -22.42 5.82
C GLY A 238 -10.91 -21.41 5.83
N ILE A 239 -10.76 -20.70 6.95
CA ILE A 239 -9.71 -19.69 7.13
C ILE A 239 -8.39 -20.36 7.49
N VAL A 240 -7.31 -19.91 6.87
CA VAL A 240 -5.95 -20.20 7.32
C VAL A 240 -5.54 -19.06 8.25
N GLY A 241 -5.55 -19.31 9.55
CA GLY A 241 -5.05 -18.37 10.54
C GLY A 241 -3.52 -18.25 10.50
N TYR A 242 -2.99 -17.21 11.14
CA TYR A 242 -1.55 -17.09 11.38
C TYR A 242 -1.27 -16.66 12.81
N TYR A 243 -0.10 -17.01 13.33
CA TYR A 243 0.34 -16.53 14.63
C TYR A 243 1.11 -15.21 14.50
N TYR A 244 0.83 -14.29 15.42
CA TYR A 244 1.57 -13.03 15.56
C TYR A 244 2.08 -12.93 17.00
N GLY A 245 3.40 -12.94 17.20
CA GLY A 245 4.03 -13.02 18.52
C GLY A 245 4.28 -11.67 19.18
N ARG A 246 4.39 -10.58 18.41
CA ARG A 246 4.84 -9.26 18.89
C ARG A 246 3.89 -8.15 18.46
N GLY A 247 3.49 -7.27 19.36
CA GLY A 247 2.66 -6.08 19.04
C GLY A 247 1.46 -5.92 19.98
N GLN A 248 0.50 -5.07 19.61
CA GLN A 248 -0.65 -4.77 20.46
C GLN A 248 -1.65 -5.93 20.63
N LYS A 249 -1.63 -6.91 19.70
CA LYS A 249 -2.51 -8.09 19.71
C LYS A 249 -1.72 -9.37 19.36
N PRO A 250 -0.92 -9.92 20.27
CA PRO A 250 -0.28 -11.21 20.04
C PRO A 250 -1.32 -12.35 20.08
N GLY A 251 -1.06 -13.45 19.40
CA GLY A 251 -1.93 -14.62 19.35
C GLY A 251 -2.22 -15.14 17.94
N ILE A 252 -3.20 -16.03 17.83
CA ILE A 252 -3.67 -16.56 16.54
C ILE A 252 -4.68 -15.57 15.94
N HIS A 253 -4.43 -15.15 14.71
CA HIS A 253 -5.27 -14.23 13.94
C HIS A 253 -6.06 -14.99 12.88
N ILE A 254 -7.35 -15.23 13.17
CA ILE A 254 -8.31 -15.80 12.22
C ILE A 254 -9.18 -14.68 11.63
N GLU A 255 -9.66 -13.77 12.48
CA GLU A 255 -10.61 -12.71 12.12
C GLU A 255 -10.10 -11.74 11.06
N GLU A 256 -8.80 -11.43 11.11
CA GLU A 256 -8.15 -10.47 10.20
C GLU A 256 -7.45 -11.16 9.02
N SER A 257 -7.44 -12.50 8.99
CA SER A 257 -6.69 -13.29 8.03
C SER A 257 -7.15 -13.07 6.59
N HIS A 258 -6.16 -12.90 5.71
CA HIS A 258 -6.33 -12.82 4.27
C HIS A 258 -6.25 -14.17 3.57
N TYR A 259 -6.05 -15.25 4.31
CA TYR A 259 -5.83 -16.58 3.76
C TYR A 259 -7.01 -17.49 4.05
N ALA A 260 -7.43 -18.22 3.03
CA ALA A 260 -8.46 -19.24 3.13
C ALA A 260 -8.05 -20.44 2.27
N LYS A 261 -8.63 -21.60 2.50
CA LYS A 261 -8.42 -22.78 1.67
C LYS A 261 -9.67 -23.62 1.59
N ASP A 262 -9.82 -24.33 0.48
CA ASP A 262 -10.67 -25.52 0.38
C ASP A 262 -9.77 -26.78 0.38
N SER A 263 -10.32 -27.95 0.10
CA SER A 263 -9.55 -29.20 0.04
C SER A 263 -8.50 -29.25 -1.07
N ARG A 264 -8.53 -28.35 -2.05
CA ARG A 264 -7.69 -28.40 -3.26
C ARG A 264 -6.87 -27.13 -3.52
N LYS A 265 -7.35 -25.98 -3.05
CA LYS A 265 -6.80 -24.67 -3.36
C LYS A 265 -6.60 -23.85 -2.11
N VAL A 266 -5.50 -23.10 -2.12
CA VAL A 266 -5.22 -22.05 -1.15
C VAL A 266 -5.47 -20.70 -1.82
N TYR A 267 -6.08 -19.79 -1.09
CA TYR A 267 -6.39 -18.43 -1.53
C TYR A 267 -5.72 -17.42 -0.61
N ALA A 268 -5.09 -16.41 -1.19
CA ALA A 268 -4.59 -15.24 -0.50
C ALA A 268 -5.22 -13.99 -1.13
N TYR A 269 -5.82 -13.13 -0.31
CA TYR A 269 -6.50 -11.92 -0.77
C TYR A 269 -7.57 -12.19 -1.85
N GLY A 270 -8.26 -13.34 -1.76
CA GLY A 270 -9.25 -13.79 -2.75
C GLY A 270 -8.68 -14.32 -4.06
N VAL A 271 -7.37 -14.56 -4.16
CA VAL A 271 -6.70 -15.09 -5.36
C VAL A 271 -6.06 -16.44 -5.03
N ALA A 272 -6.25 -17.43 -5.89
CA ALA A 272 -5.64 -18.74 -5.71
C ALA A 272 -4.10 -18.66 -5.82
N ILE A 273 -3.40 -19.32 -4.92
CA ILE A 273 -1.95 -19.53 -4.99
C ILE A 273 -1.71 -20.76 -5.87
N GLU A 274 -1.23 -20.56 -7.09
CA GLU A 274 -0.95 -21.65 -8.01
C GLU A 274 0.14 -22.58 -7.47
N GLY A 275 -0.12 -23.89 -7.50
CA GLY A 275 0.83 -24.92 -7.07
C GLY A 275 0.89 -25.19 -5.56
N ALA A 276 0.17 -24.41 -4.74
CA ALA A 276 0.13 -24.62 -3.29
C ALA A 276 -0.64 -25.90 -2.92
N ASP A 277 -0.04 -26.72 -2.05
CA ASP A 277 -0.69 -27.90 -1.52
C ASP A 277 -1.62 -27.53 -0.34
N ALA A 278 -2.93 -27.48 -0.60
CA ALA A 278 -3.91 -27.03 0.39
C ALA A 278 -3.95 -27.89 1.67
N ALA A 279 -3.71 -29.21 1.55
CA ALA A 279 -3.74 -30.12 2.68
C ALA A 279 -2.67 -29.76 3.73
N SER A 280 -1.44 -29.49 3.30
CA SER A 280 -0.33 -29.16 4.18
C SER A 280 -0.09 -27.66 4.38
N PHE A 281 -0.83 -26.77 3.70
CA PHE A 281 -0.63 -25.33 3.81
C PHE A 281 -0.95 -24.80 5.22
N HIS A 282 0.02 -24.16 5.87
CA HIS A 282 -0.10 -23.51 7.17
C HIS A 282 0.83 -22.30 7.32
N SER A 283 0.55 -21.41 8.27
CA SER A 283 1.47 -20.31 8.63
C SER A 283 2.71 -20.82 9.34
N ILE A 284 3.85 -20.15 9.15
CA ILE A 284 5.08 -20.38 9.92
C ILE A 284 5.62 -19.06 10.48
N GLY A 285 6.39 -19.14 11.56
CA GLY A 285 6.90 -17.98 12.29
C GLY A 285 5.81 -17.25 13.09
N ASP A 286 6.16 -16.07 13.60
CA ASP A 286 5.35 -15.27 14.53
C ASP A 286 5.09 -13.84 14.01
N GLU A 287 5.23 -13.62 12.70
CA GLU A 287 5.02 -12.31 12.07
C GLU A 287 3.85 -12.31 11.07
N GLY A 288 3.18 -13.45 10.88
CA GLY A 288 1.99 -13.55 10.05
C GLY A 288 2.20 -13.34 8.54
N ARG A 289 3.44 -13.50 8.07
CA ARG A 289 3.80 -13.25 6.65
C ARG A 289 4.38 -14.47 5.93
N TYR A 290 5.00 -15.40 6.64
CA TYR A 290 5.50 -16.65 6.05
C TYR A 290 4.48 -17.78 6.18
N PHE A 291 4.38 -18.58 5.12
CA PHE A 291 3.56 -19.78 5.06
C PHE A 291 4.38 -20.91 4.45
N ALA A 292 3.96 -22.14 4.66
CA ALA A 292 4.59 -23.30 4.09
C ALA A 292 3.54 -24.33 3.71
N ASP A 293 3.86 -25.12 2.68
CA ASP A 293 3.21 -26.40 2.43
C ASP A 293 4.26 -27.53 2.50
N SER A 294 3.95 -28.73 2.03
CA SER A 294 4.85 -29.88 2.06
C SER A 294 6.10 -29.73 1.19
N LYS A 295 6.14 -28.78 0.26
CA LYS A 295 7.19 -28.64 -0.76
C LYS A 295 7.84 -27.25 -0.79
N HIS A 296 7.10 -26.21 -0.44
CA HIS A 296 7.50 -24.83 -0.67
C HIS A 296 7.31 -23.96 0.57
N ILE A 297 8.15 -22.93 0.64
CA ILE A 297 7.98 -21.77 1.52
C ILE A 297 7.34 -20.65 0.72
N TYR A 298 6.47 -19.88 1.36
CA TYR A 298 5.80 -18.74 0.77
C TYR A 298 6.03 -17.50 1.63
N TRP A 299 6.38 -16.40 0.97
CA TRP A 299 6.25 -15.07 1.54
C TRP A 299 4.95 -14.45 1.02
N GLN A 300 4.00 -14.28 1.93
CA GLN A 300 2.64 -13.92 1.63
C GLN A 300 1.97 -14.90 0.64
N LYS A 301 1.82 -14.50 -0.62
CA LYS A 301 1.23 -15.31 -1.70
C LYS A 301 2.26 -15.85 -2.69
N SER A 302 3.53 -15.44 -2.56
CA SER A 302 4.59 -15.75 -3.51
C SER A 302 5.47 -16.87 -2.97
N PRO A 303 5.78 -17.92 -3.74
CA PRO A 303 6.77 -18.91 -3.34
C PRO A 303 8.13 -18.23 -3.19
N VAL A 304 8.90 -18.65 -2.19
CA VAL A 304 10.31 -18.28 -2.00
C VAL A 304 11.14 -19.27 -2.82
N PRO A 305 11.77 -18.84 -3.94
CA PRO A 305 12.53 -19.73 -4.80
C PRO A 305 13.72 -20.33 -4.05
N ASP A 306 14.00 -21.61 -4.31
CA ASP A 306 15.19 -22.33 -3.84
C ASP A 306 15.42 -22.35 -2.32
N ALA A 307 14.39 -21.97 -1.54
CA ALA A 307 14.37 -22.13 -0.10
C ALA A 307 14.34 -23.61 0.26
N ASP A 308 15.29 -24.03 1.08
CA ASP A 308 15.30 -25.38 1.62
C ASP A 308 14.17 -25.52 2.65
N ARG A 309 13.10 -26.19 2.25
CA ARG A 309 11.87 -26.35 3.04
C ARG A 309 12.11 -27.01 4.41
N GLU A 310 13.08 -27.92 4.51
CA GLU A 310 13.32 -28.69 5.74
C GLU A 310 14.09 -27.87 6.79
N SER A 311 15.00 -27.01 6.33
CA SER A 311 15.86 -26.19 7.20
C SER A 311 15.42 -24.73 7.35
N PHE A 312 14.32 -24.32 6.71
CA PHE A 312 13.83 -22.94 6.78
C PHE A 312 13.32 -22.56 8.18
N VAL A 313 13.90 -21.51 8.76
CA VAL A 313 13.59 -20.97 10.08
C VAL A 313 13.19 -19.50 9.97
N CYS A 314 12.02 -19.14 10.49
CA CYS A 314 11.65 -17.74 10.70
C CYS A 314 12.31 -17.23 11.98
N ALA A 315 13.16 -16.22 11.86
CA ALA A 315 13.98 -15.71 12.96
C ALA A 315 13.63 -14.25 13.25
N SER A 316 12.40 -14.00 13.71
CA SER A 316 11.95 -12.64 14.05
C SER A 316 12.75 -11.99 15.18
N GLU A 317 13.43 -12.80 16.00
CA GLU A 317 14.41 -12.36 17.00
C GLU A 317 15.63 -11.69 16.39
N ALA A 318 16.08 -12.14 15.21
CA ALA A 318 17.16 -11.52 14.46
C ALA A 318 16.71 -10.21 13.79
N GLY A 319 15.40 -9.96 13.67
CA GLY A 319 14.81 -8.75 13.10
C GLY A 319 13.54 -9.02 12.30
N GLN A 320 12.80 -7.96 12.00
CA GLN A 320 11.51 -8.08 11.32
C GLN A 320 11.66 -8.72 9.94
N TYR A 321 10.86 -9.75 9.66
CA TYR A 321 10.80 -10.49 8.39
C TYR A 321 12.06 -11.27 8.01
N ARG A 322 12.98 -11.44 8.96
CA ARG A 322 14.19 -12.24 8.79
C ARG A 322 13.87 -13.73 8.92
N ALA A 323 14.47 -14.48 8.01
CA ALA A 323 14.46 -15.93 8.03
C ALA A 323 15.78 -16.44 7.48
N TYR A 324 16.08 -17.71 7.63
CA TYR A 324 17.22 -18.35 6.99
C TYR A 324 16.88 -19.81 6.69
N ASP A 325 17.57 -20.39 5.72
CA ASP A 325 17.67 -21.84 5.61
C ASP A 325 19.14 -22.26 5.84
N LYS A 326 19.45 -23.55 5.71
CA LYS A 326 20.81 -24.04 5.93
C LYS A 326 21.86 -23.35 5.04
N GLU A 327 21.49 -22.84 3.87
CA GLU A 327 22.40 -22.28 2.86
C GLU A 327 22.51 -20.75 2.90
N ARG A 328 21.44 -20.03 3.27
CA ARG A 328 21.43 -18.57 3.18
C ARG A 328 20.39 -17.86 4.07
N PRO A 329 20.60 -16.57 4.37
CA PRO A 329 19.59 -15.71 4.99
C PRO A 329 18.56 -15.17 3.98
N TYR A 330 17.40 -14.79 4.48
CA TYR A 330 16.28 -14.18 3.75
C TYR A 330 15.75 -12.95 4.48
N TYR A 331 15.31 -11.95 3.72
CA TYR A 331 14.53 -10.81 4.19
C TYR A 331 13.26 -10.68 3.36
N ALA A 332 12.09 -10.73 4.00
CA ALA A 332 10.79 -10.64 3.33
C ALA A 332 10.66 -11.59 2.11
N GLY A 333 11.13 -12.83 2.28
CA GLY A 333 11.13 -13.87 1.25
C GLY A 333 12.18 -13.71 0.15
N GLN A 334 13.07 -12.71 0.23
CA GLN A 334 14.14 -12.52 -0.75
C GLN A 334 15.47 -13.05 -0.19
N PRO A 335 16.21 -13.89 -0.93
CA PRO A 335 17.53 -14.37 -0.51
C PRO A 335 18.50 -13.19 -0.36
N GLN A 336 19.33 -13.22 0.68
CA GLN A 336 20.30 -12.18 1.00
C GLN A 336 21.74 -12.70 0.83
N SER A 337 22.70 -11.79 0.66
CA SER A 337 24.13 -12.13 0.69
C SER A 337 24.56 -12.67 2.06
N VAL A 338 25.18 -13.85 2.05
CA VAL A 338 25.79 -14.48 3.23
C VAL A 338 26.88 -13.58 3.83
N SER A 339 27.74 -13.01 2.97
CA SER A 339 28.83 -12.13 3.39
C SER A 339 28.31 -10.85 4.04
N ALA A 340 27.29 -10.22 3.46
CA ALA A 340 26.72 -8.97 3.94
C ALA A 340 25.87 -9.14 5.21
N GLU A 341 25.20 -10.28 5.36
CA GLU A 341 24.37 -10.60 6.52
C GLU A 341 25.16 -11.27 7.66
N PHE A 342 26.44 -11.61 7.48
CA PHE A 342 27.25 -12.23 8.53
C PHE A 342 27.26 -11.41 9.84
N GLU A 343 27.74 -10.15 9.80
CA GLU A 343 27.79 -9.32 11.02
C GLU A 343 26.39 -8.96 11.55
N PRO A 344 25.39 -8.59 10.70
CA PRO A 344 24.03 -8.33 11.16
C PRO A 344 23.29 -9.50 11.82
N TRP A 345 23.80 -10.73 11.70
CA TRP A 345 23.23 -11.93 12.34
C TRP A 345 24.07 -12.47 13.51
N SER A 346 25.22 -11.87 13.81
CA SER A 346 26.14 -12.37 14.85
C SER A 346 25.45 -12.51 16.20
N ASP A 347 24.73 -11.47 16.67
CA ASP A 347 24.03 -11.49 17.96
C ASP A 347 23.01 -12.64 18.06
N TYR A 348 22.32 -12.95 16.95
CA TYR A 348 21.33 -14.03 16.91
C TYR A 348 21.99 -15.41 17.05
N PHE A 349 23.01 -15.69 16.23
CA PHE A 349 23.69 -16.99 16.28
C PHE A 349 24.52 -17.18 17.55
N ASP A 350 25.14 -16.12 18.08
CA ASP A 350 25.84 -16.17 19.36
C ASP A 350 24.88 -16.43 20.54
N ALA A 351 23.63 -15.95 20.46
CA ALA A 351 22.59 -16.23 21.43
C ALA A 351 21.94 -17.62 21.27
N HIS A 352 22.21 -18.33 20.17
CA HIS A 352 21.60 -19.62 19.83
C HIS A 352 22.67 -20.69 19.52
N PRO A 353 23.51 -21.06 20.52
CA PRO A 353 24.63 -21.97 20.33
C PRO A 353 24.23 -23.41 19.99
N GLU A 354 22.95 -23.76 20.12
CA GLU A 354 22.38 -25.03 19.68
C GLU A 354 22.35 -25.17 18.14
N ILE A 355 22.36 -24.05 17.42
CA ILE A 355 22.49 -24.04 15.96
C ILE A 355 23.97 -24.17 15.63
N THR A 356 24.36 -25.22 14.90
CA THR A 356 25.79 -25.55 14.71
C THR A 356 26.21 -25.75 13.26
N ASP A 357 25.27 -25.94 12.33
CA ASP A 357 25.54 -26.16 10.90
C ASP A 357 24.65 -25.26 10.02
N SER A 358 24.83 -23.95 10.16
CA SER A 358 24.17 -22.95 9.33
C SER A 358 25.16 -22.25 8.39
N TRP A 359 24.63 -21.53 7.40
CA TRP A 359 25.39 -20.64 6.52
C TRP A 359 26.34 -19.71 7.30
N TRP A 360 25.90 -19.20 8.46
CA TRP A 360 26.68 -18.28 9.29
C TRP A 360 27.90 -18.95 9.91
N HIS A 361 27.77 -20.20 10.37
CA HIS A 361 28.89 -20.97 10.91
C HIS A 361 29.93 -21.30 9.83
N ARG A 362 29.48 -21.66 8.62
CA ARG A 362 30.37 -21.87 7.47
C ARG A 362 31.10 -20.58 7.10
N GLU A 363 30.41 -19.45 7.10
CA GLU A 363 31.02 -18.14 6.85
C GLU A 363 32.00 -17.72 7.96
N LYS A 364 31.69 -17.98 9.24
CA LYS A 364 32.60 -17.76 10.38
C LYS A 364 33.89 -18.56 10.23
N ALA A 365 33.77 -19.85 9.94
CA ALA A 365 34.91 -20.75 9.73
C ALA A 365 35.74 -20.31 8.52
N ARG A 366 35.10 -19.89 7.43
CA ARG A 366 35.77 -19.35 6.24
C ARG A 366 36.56 -18.08 6.56
N ARG A 367 35.96 -17.10 7.24
CA ARG A 367 36.63 -15.86 7.65
C ARG A 367 37.82 -16.11 8.58
N ALA A 368 37.73 -17.12 9.45
CA ALA A 368 38.85 -17.54 10.29
C ALA A 368 39.98 -18.21 9.48
N ALA A 369 39.64 -19.00 8.46
CA ALA A 369 40.60 -19.68 7.59
C ALA A 369 41.25 -18.77 6.53
N SER A 370 40.59 -17.67 6.16
CA SER A 370 41.08 -16.67 5.22
C SER A 370 40.85 -15.28 5.82
N PRO A 371 41.70 -14.85 6.78
CA PRO A 371 41.65 -13.49 7.30
C PRO A 371 41.77 -12.51 6.13
N ALA A 372 41.05 -11.39 6.23
CA ALA A 372 40.88 -10.38 5.18
C ALA A 372 42.14 -10.25 4.29
N VAL A 373 41.98 -10.52 3.00
CA VAL A 373 43.04 -10.40 2.01
C VAL A 373 43.64 -9.00 2.14
N VAL A 374 44.92 -8.96 2.48
CA VAL A 374 45.70 -7.73 2.70
C VAL A 374 45.95 -7.00 1.37
N ASP A 375 45.70 -7.67 0.24
CA ASP A 375 45.80 -7.15 -1.12
C ASP A 375 44.44 -6.71 -1.69
N GLU A 376 44.45 -5.62 -2.46
CA GLU A 376 43.25 -5.07 -3.11
C GLU A 376 42.67 -6.07 -4.13
N PRO A 377 41.34 -6.30 -4.15
CA PRO A 377 40.70 -7.18 -5.13
C PRO A 377 41.10 -6.89 -6.57
N VAL A 378 41.32 -7.93 -7.36
CA VAL A 378 41.80 -7.83 -8.74
C VAL A 378 40.64 -7.69 -9.72
N PRO A 379 40.68 -6.79 -10.71
CA PRO A 379 39.62 -6.67 -11.72
C PRO A 379 39.43 -7.96 -12.52
N VAL A 380 38.18 -8.41 -12.69
CA VAL A 380 37.81 -9.58 -13.52
C VAL A 380 36.90 -9.22 -14.70
N GLY A 381 36.80 -7.92 -15.00
CA GLY A 381 36.07 -7.36 -16.14
C GLY A 381 34.86 -6.52 -15.71
N GLY A 382 34.59 -5.43 -16.43
CA GLY A 382 33.50 -4.51 -16.12
C GLY A 382 33.60 -3.96 -14.68
N PRO A 383 32.49 -3.91 -13.92
CA PRO A 383 32.49 -3.47 -12.52
C PRO A 383 32.95 -4.54 -11.52
N TYR A 384 33.34 -5.73 -11.99
CA TYR A 384 33.59 -6.89 -11.15
C TYR A 384 35.06 -7.06 -10.77
N TYR A 385 35.28 -7.52 -9.55
CA TYR A 385 36.58 -7.80 -8.95
C TYR A 385 36.58 -9.19 -8.30
N SER A 386 37.75 -9.72 -7.99
CA SER A 386 37.92 -10.99 -7.29
C SER A 386 38.98 -10.89 -6.20
N ASP A 387 38.72 -11.55 -5.07
CA ASP A 387 39.69 -11.79 -4.01
C ASP A 387 40.32 -13.20 -4.08
N GLY A 388 40.18 -13.87 -5.21
CA GLY A 388 40.61 -15.25 -5.44
C GLY A 388 39.54 -16.31 -5.12
N SER A 389 38.44 -15.94 -4.48
CA SER A 389 37.37 -16.87 -4.12
C SER A 389 35.94 -16.35 -4.35
N ARG A 390 35.76 -15.03 -4.45
CA ARG A 390 34.45 -14.37 -4.57
C ARG A 390 34.44 -13.39 -5.74
N VAL A 391 33.24 -13.14 -6.27
CA VAL A 391 33.02 -12.01 -7.18
C VAL A 391 32.56 -10.82 -6.35
N LEU A 392 33.28 -9.71 -6.46
CA LEU A 392 33.08 -8.49 -5.67
C LEU A 392 32.73 -7.32 -6.59
N VAL A 393 32.02 -6.33 -6.04
CA VAL A 393 31.79 -5.04 -6.70
C VAL A 393 32.05 -3.90 -5.72
N ARG A 394 32.44 -2.74 -6.24
CA ARG A 394 32.42 -1.50 -5.45
C ARG A 394 31.00 -0.95 -5.46
N PRO A 395 30.36 -0.77 -4.31
CA PRO A 395 29.01 -0.24 -4.25
C PRO A 395 28.96 1.20 -4.77
N GLN A 396 27.86 1.55 -5.44
CA GLN A 396 27.71 2.88 -6.02
C GLN A 396 27.40 3.97 -4.97
N ARG A 397 26.98 3.60 -3.75
CA ARG A 397 26.54 4.54 -2.73
C ARG A 397 27.71 5.01 -1.86
N PRO A 398 27.95 6.34 -1.70
CA PRO A 398 29.14 6.90 -1.04
C PRO A 398 29.37 6.52 0.43
N GLN A 399 28.37 5.95 1.11
CA GLN A 399 28.46 5.57 2.52
C GLN A 399 28.92 4.12 2.71
N ASP A 400 28.95 3.32 1.64
CA ASP A 400 29.44 1.96 1.65
C ASP A 400 30.88 1.97 1.11
N SER A 401 31.89 2.16 1.97
CA SER A 401 33.30 2.11 1.55
C SER A 401 33.84 0.68 1.43
N GLU A 402 33.01 -0.33 1.69
CA GLU A 402 33.40 -1.74 1.69
C GLU A 402 33.01 -2.45 0.39
N TRP A 403 33.86 -3.38 -0.03
CA TRP A 403 33.57 -4.29 -1.14
C TRP A 403 32.35 -5.16 -0.83
N VAL A 404 31.40 -5.22 -1.76
CA VAL A 404 30.23 -6.10 -1.63
C VAL A 404 30.47 -7.39 -2.38
N SER A 405 30.30 -8.52 -1.70
CA SER A 405 30.37 -9.84 -2.31
C SER A 405 29.05 -10.23 -2.96
N LEU A 406 29.13 -10.66 -4.21
CA LEU A 406 28.02 -11.23 -4.96
C LEU A 406 28.01 -12.75 -4.75
N ASP A 407 27.64 -13.20 -3.55
CA ASP A 407 27.75 -14.62 -3.13
C ASP A 407 26.93 -15.59 -3.99
N HIS A 408 26.01 -15.08 -4.81
CA HIS A 408 25.19 -15.85 -5.76
C HIS A 408 25.84 -16.03 -7.14
N PHE A 409 27.03 -15.48 -7.34
CA PHE A 409 27.86 -15.68 -8.54
C PHE A 409 28.83 -16.83 -8.25
N ASP A 410 28.88 -17.82 -9.14
CA ASP A 410 29.92 -18.84 -9.05
C ASP A 410 31.26 -18.26 -9.51
N HIS A 411 32.13 -17.97 -8.56
CA HIS A 411 33.42 -17.32 -8.80
C HIS A 411 34.28 -18.04 -9.85
N ASP A 412 34.44 -19.36 -9.74
CA ASP A 412 35.40 -20.12 -10.55
C ASP A 412 35.03 -20.08 -12.05
N SER A 413 33.74 -20.15 -12.34
CA SER A 413 33.22 -20.09 -13.71
C SER A 413 32.81 -18.69 -14.16
N PHE A 414 32.86 -17.68 -13.28
CA PHE A 414 32.39 -16.34 -13.60
C PHE A 414 33.24 -15.67 -14.69
N ARG A 415 32.57 -15.08 -15.68
CA ARG A 415 33.19 -14.27 -16.72
C ARG A 415 32.31 -13.05 -16.99
N HIS A 416 32.90 -11.86 -16.99
CA HIS A 416 32.22 -10.64 -17.44
C HIS A 416 31.82 -10.76 -18.92
N ILE A 417 30.66 -10.20 -19.28
CA ILE A 417 30.20 -10.11 -20.67
C ILE A 417 30.19 -8.63 -21.09
N ILE A 418 29.31 -7.83 -20.49
CA ILE A 418 29.14 -6.42 -20.83
C ILE A 418 28.38 -5.72 -19.72
N ASP A 419 28.69 -4.45 -19.46
CA ASP A 419 27.95 -3.63 -18.49
C ASP A 419 27.90 -4.33 -17.11
N VAL A 420 26.74 -4.30 -16.43
CA VAL A 420 26.44 -5.06 -15.21
C VAL A 420 26.15 -6.55 -15.42
N PHE A 421 26.45 -7.13 -16.59
CA PHE A 421 26.20 -8.54 -16.90
C PHE A 421 27.48 -9.37 -16.98
N GLY A 422 27.38 -10.59 -16.47
CA GLY A 422 28.36 -11.65 -16.67
C GLY A 422 27.68 -13.00 -16.85
N ARG A 423 28.47 -14.07 -16.90
CA ARG A 423 27.98 -15.44 -16.91
C ARG A 423 28.77 -16.28 -15.93
N ASP A 424 28.13 -17.30 -15.41
CA ASP A 424 28.77 -18.39 -14.70
C ASP A 424 28.16 -19.74 -15.12
N ARG A 425 28.52 -20.82 -14.44
CA ARG A 425 28.07 -22.19 -14.74
C ARG A 425 26.55 -22.37 -14.66
N HIS A 426 25.83 -21.51 -13.96
CA HIS A 426 24.37 -21.56 -13.87
C HIS A 426 23.67 -20.62 -14.86
N GLY A 427 24.43 -19.82 -15.64
CA GLY A 427 23.90 -19.03 -16.75
C GLY A 427 24.23 -17.54 -16.66
N LEU A 428 23.38 -16.72 -17.29
CA LEU A 428 23.54 -15.27 -17.29
C LEU A 428 23.31 -14.70 -15.89
N ARG A 429 24.19 -13.79 -15.48
CA ARG A 429 24.18 -13.08 -14.20
C ARG A 429 24.19 -11.59 -14.39
N TYR A 430 23.64 -10.89 -13.42
CA TYR A 430 23.70 -9.44 -13.33
C TYR A 430 23.60 -9.00 -11.87
N PHE A 431 23.99 -7.76 -11.60
CA PHE A 431 23.65 -7.11 -10.33
C PHE A 431 22.98 -5.76 -10.62
N SER A 432 22.27 -5.26 -9.61
CA SER A 432 21.57 -3.99 -9.65
C SER A 432 22.37 -2.97 -8.84
N PRO A 433 23.00 -1.95 -9.46
CA PRO A 433 23.73 -0.92 -8.72
C PRO A 433 22.87 -0.27 -7.62
N GLY A 434 23.42 -0.13 -6.42
CA GLY A 434 22.73 0.32 -5.21
C GLY A 434 21.83 -0.73 -4.54
N LEU A 435 21.72 -1.93 -5.10
CA LEU A 435 20.97 -3.09 -4.57
C LEU A 435 21.87 -4.36 -4.59
N GLU A 436 23.19 -4.19 -4.54
CA GLU A 436 24.19 -5.26 -4.65
C GLU A 436 24.05 -6.34 -3.57
N ARG A 437 23.51 -5.96 -2.41
CA ARG A 437 23.28 -6.87 -1.27
C ARG A 437 22.14 -7.87 -1.50
N TYR A 438 21.26 -7.58 -2.47
CA TYR A 438 20.16 -8.46 -2.85
C TYR A 438 20.65 -9.46 -3.88
N GLY A 439 20.55 -10.75 -3.56
CA GLY A 439 20.92 -11.81 -4.50
C GLY A 439 19.88 -11.93 -5.60
N HIS A 440 20.32 -11.99 -6.86
CA HIS A 440 19.46 -12.31 -7.98
C HIS A 440 19.73 -13.72 -8.49
N GLU A 441 18.67 -14.50 -8.67
CA GLU A 441 18.76 -15.78 -9.36
C GLU A 441 19.28 -15.59 -10.81
N PRO A 442 19.87 -16.63 -11.44
CA PRO A 442 20.24 -16.60 -12.85
C PRO A 442 19.08 -16.09 -13.72
N VAL A 443 19.40 -15.32 -14.77
CA VAL A 443 18.36 -14.76 -15.65
C VAL A 443 17.65 -15.91 -16.38
N LYS A 444 16.38 -16.15 -16.01
CA LYS A 444 15.61 -17.29 -16.49
C LYS A 444 15.47 -17.29 -18.01
N GLY A 445 15.81 -18.43 -18.62
CA GLY A 445 15.66 -18.67 -20.07
C GLY A 445 16.74 -17.99 -20.93
N ALA A 446 17.66 -17.25 -20.32
CA ALA A 446 18.69 -16.51 -21.03
C ALA A 446 19.69 -17.43 -21.73
N ASP A 447 20.19 -16.96 -22.86
CA ASP A 447 21.29 -17.57 -23.60
C ASP A 447 22.54 -16.70 -23.47
N ALA A 448 23.28 -16.87 -22.38
CA ALA A 448 24.47 -16.07 -22.07
C ALA A 448 25.54 -16.09 -23.18
N ALA A 449 25.56 -17.12 -24.03
CA ALA A 449 26.51 -17.24 -25.13
C ALA A 449 26.23 -16.28 -26.31
N SER A 450 24.99 -15.86 -26.50
CA SER A 450 24.59 -14.89 -27.55
C SER A 450 24.15 -13.54 -26.97
N PHE A 451 24.39 -13.30 -25.69
CA PHE A 451 23.99 -12.08 -25.01
C PHE A 451 24.83 -10.88 -25.47
N GLU A 452 24.18 -9.84 -25.94
CA GLU A 452 24.83 -8.62 -26.42
C GLU A 452 24.01 -7.36 -26.09
N LYS A 453 24.70 -6.22 -26.01
CA LYS A 453 24.07 -4.90 -25.89
C LYS A 453 23.58 -4.43 -27.26
N LEU A 454 22.38 -3.88 -27.31
CA LEU A 454 21.81 -3.28 -28.52
C LEU A 454 22.11 -1.80 -28.56
N ASP A 455 21.38 -1.03 -27.76
CA ASP A 455 21.55 0.42 -27.63
C ASP A 455 20.95 0.88 -26.29
N GLY A 456 21.57 1.89 -25.67
CA GLY A 456 21.17 2.40 -24.37
C GLY A 456 20.94 1.29 -23.32
N PRO A 457 19.77 1.25 -22.65
CA PRO A 457 19.42 0.23 -21.64
C PRO A 457 18.93 -1.11 -22.22
N TRP A 458 19.07 -1.34 -23.53
CA TRP A 458 18.57 -2.54 -24.21
C TRP A 458 19.65 -3.55 -24.52
N PHE A 459 19.33 -4.81 -24.26
CA PHE A 459 20.18 -5.97 -24.54
C PHE A 459 19.33 -7.06 -25.19
N LYS A 460 19.96 -8.06 -25.81
CA LYS A 460 19.27 -9.25 -26.30
C LYS A 460 20.15 -10.48 -26.22
N ASP A 461 19.52 -11.63 -26.36
CA ASP A 461 20.15 -12.86 -26.82
C ASP A 461 19.37 -13.41 -28.02
N LYS A 462 19.71 -14.62 -28.49
CA LYS A 462 19.03 -15.26 -29.63
C LYS A 462 17.54 -15.60 -29.40
N ARG A 463 17.05 -15.56 -28.16
CA ARG A 463 15.70 -15.96 -27.75
C ARG A 463 14.82 -14.79 -27.34
N GLN A 464 15.38 -13.78 -26.69
CA GLN A 464 14.61 -12.68 -26.09
C GLN A 464 15.43 -11.40 -25.93
N ALA A 465 14.72 -10.30 -25.67
CA ALA A 465 15.30 -9.00 -25.38
C ALA A 465 15.25 -8.72 -23.87
N TYR A 466 16.05 -7.77 -23.41
CA TYR A 466 16.16 -7.35 -22.02
C TYR A 466 16.21 -5.84 -21.94
N TYR A 467 15.67 -5.30 -20.86
CA TYR A 467 15.76 -3.90 -20.52
C TYR A 467 16.25 -3.78 -19.08
N ILE A 468 17.37 -3.09 -18.87
CA ILE A 468 17.80 -2.63 -17.56
C ILE A 468 18.47 -1.28 -17.70
N ASP A 469 18.06 -0.37 -16.84
CA ASP A 469 18.59 0.98 -16.78
C ASP A 469 19.39 1.12 -15.49
N SER A 470 20.68 0.80 -15.58
CA SER A 470 21.61 0.73 -14.44
C SER A 470 21.79 2.08 -13.73
N ASP A 471 21.47 3.19 -14.41
CA ASP A 471 21.54 4.53 -13.86
C ASP A 471 20.23 4.98 -13.20
N ALA A 472 19.18 4.16 -13.20
CA ALA A 472 17.95 4.42 -12.47
C ALA A 472 18.17 4.34 -10.94
N PRO A 473 17.40 5.06 -10.11
CA PRO A 473 17.51 4.98 -8.64
C PRO A 473 17.28 3.58 -8.06
N MET A 474 16.47 2.76 -8.74
CA MET A 474 16.18 1.37 -8.41
C MET A 474 16.14 0.59 -9.73
N PRO A 475 17.29 0.13 -10.24
CA PRO A 475 17.34 -0.62 -11.48
C PRO A 475 16.68 -1.99 -11.30
N GLU A 476 15.86 -2.39 -12.27
CA GLU A 476 15.24 -3.71 -12.32
C GLU A 476 15.37 -4.27 -13.74
N LEU A 477 15.79 -5.54 -13.85
CA LEU A 477 15.89 -6.23 -15.12
C LEU A 477 14.51 -6.69 -15.59
N ALA A 478 14.06 -6.18 -16.72
CA ALA A 478 12.90 -6.70 -17.42
C ALA A 478 13.32 -7.70 -18.51
N VAL A 479 12.84 -8.94 -18.41
CA VAL A 479 12.89 -9.92 -19.49
C VAL A 479 11.74 -9.65 -20.46
N VAL A 480 12.06 -9.28 -21.69
CA VAL A 480 11.12 -8.72 -22.65
C VAL A 480 10.69 -9.80 -23.64
N LYS A 481 9.41 -10.18 -23.56
CA LYS A 481 8.78 -11.06 -24.55
C LYS A 481 8.51 -10.27 -25.85
N ALA A 482 9.54 -10.21 -26.67
CA ALA A 482 9.53 -9.56 -27.98
C ALA A 482 9.43 -10.59 -29.12
N ASP A 483 8.90 -10.15 -30.24
CA ASP A 483 9.10 -10.81 -31.52
C ASP A 483 10.49 -10.45 -32.05
N MET A 484 11.47 -11.32 -31.79
CA MET A 484 12.89 -11.05 -32.09
C MET A 484 13.19 -10.85 -33.58
N ALA A 485 12.31 -11.29 -34.50
CA ALA A 485 12.50 -11.09 -35.93
C ALA A 485 12.18 -9.65 -36.37
N SER A 486 11.36 -8.94 -35.58
CA SER A 486 10.91 -7.57 -35.87
C SER A 486 11.30 -6.57 -34.77
N PHE A 487 12.07 -7.02 -33.77
CA PHE A 487 12.44 -6.20 -32.62
C PHE A 487 13.42 -5.09 -33.00
N GLU A 488 13.07 -3.87 -32.66
CA GLU A 488 13.83 -2.66 -32.99
C GLU A 488 13.85 -1.71 -31.79
N VAL A 489 15.04 -1.27 -31.40
CA VAL A 489 15.22 -0.22 -30.39
C VAL A 489 15.05 1.13 -31.07
N LEU A 490 14.18 1.98 -30.52
CA LEU A 490 13.86 3.32 -31.04
C LEU A 490 14.69 4.43 -30.38
N GLY A 491 15.44 4.09 -29.33
CA GLY A 491 16.22 5.00 -28.50
C GLY A 491 15.73 5.04 -27.06
N ASP A 492 16.68 5.24 -26.14
CA ASP A 492 16.48 5.26 -24.69
C ASP A 492 15.58 4.13 -24.18
N ALA A 493 14.43 4.45 -23.56
CA ALA A 493 13.53 3.46 -22.98
C ALA A 493 12.53 2.86 -23.98
N TYR A 494 12.62 3.18 -25.28
CA TYR A 494 11.63 2.80 -26.29
C TYR A 494 12.16 1.74 -27.25
N ALA A 495 11.37 0.68 -27.43
CA ALA A 495 11.55 -0.32 -28.48
C ALA A 495 10.18 -0.69 -29.09
N ARG A 496 10.19 -1.40 -30.21
CA ARG A 496 8.99 -1.94 -30.84
C ARG A 496 9.24 -3.30 -31.45
N ASP A 497 8.15 -4.00 -31.73
CA ASP A 497 8.14 -5.16 -32.61
C ASP A 497 6.81 -5.23 -33.38
N ALA A 498 6.61 -6.29 -34.16
CA ALA A 498 5.38 -6.51 -34.93
C ALA A 498 4.10 -6.53 -34.08
N LYS A 499 4.20 -6.71 -32.76
CA LYS A 499 3.08 -6.78 -31.83
C LYS A 499 2.85 -5.47 -31.07
N GLY A 500 3.66 -4.43 -31.30
CA GLY A 500 3.44 -3.10 -30.72
C GLY A 500 4.66 -2.44 -30.08
N LEU A 501 4.40 -1.33 -29.38
CA LEU A 501 5.40 -0.56 -28.65
C LEU A 501 5.74 -1.22 -27.30
N ILE A 502 7.02 -1.20 -26.95
CA ILE A 502 7.55 -1.67 -25.68
C ILE A 502 8.30 -0.50 -25.05
N VAL A 503 8.00 -0.17 -23.81
CA VAL A 503 8.65 0.94 -23.10
C VAL A 503 9.06 0.46 -21.72
N GLU A 504 10.34 0.65 -21.39
CA GLU A 504 10.97 0.16 -20.14
C GLU A 504 10.75 -1.35 -19.95
N GLY A 505 10.96 -2.12 -21.03
CA GLY A 505 10.73 -3.57 -21.06
C GLY A 505 9.26 -4.01 -21.00
N VAL A 506 8.30 -3.09 -20.88
CA VAL A 506 6.87 -3.41 -20.76
C VAL A 506 6.11 -3.07 -22.05
N ARG A 507 5.40 -4.06 -22.60
CA ARG A 507 4.53 -3.88 -23.77
C ARG A 507 3.36 -2.95 -23.44
N LYS A 508 3.17 -1.91 -24.26
CA LYS A 508 2.08 -0.94 -24.12
C LYS A 508 0.89 -1.33 -25.01
N ARG A 509 -0.32 -0.98 -24.56
CA ARG A 509 -1.59 -1.19 -25.27
C ARG A 509 -2.14 0.16 -25.71
N GLY A 510 -2.98 0.17 -26.75
CA GLY A 510 -3.62 1.40 -27.25
C GLY A 510 -2.68 2.33 -28.02
N ILE A 511 -1.66 1.76 -28.66
CA ILE A 511 -0.79 2.45 -29.63
C ILE A 511 -1.07 1.82 -30.98
N ASP A 512 -1.93 2.47 -31.76
CA ASP A 512 -2.45 1.90 -33.01
C ASP A 512 -1.42 1.91 -34.15
N ASN A 513 -0.40 2.78 -34.05
CA ASN A 513 0.69 2.87 -35.02
C ASN A 513 2.07 2.97 -34.35
N PRO A 514 2.62 1.85 -33.83
CA PRO A 514 3.96 1.82 -33.24
C PRO A 514 5.07 2.18 -34.24
N ALA A 515 4.82 2.04 -35.55
CA ALA A 515 5.77 2.40 -36.60
C ALA A 515 6.02 3.92 -36.67
N ALA A 516 5.04 4.73 -36.26
CA ALA A 516 5.14 6.19 -36.23
C ALA A 516 5.80 6.74 -34.95
N VAL A 517 6.13 5.88 -33.99
CA VAL A 517 6.73 6.29 -32.72
C VAL A 517 8.19 6.66 -32.92
N LYS A 518 8.58 7.83 -32.40
CA LYS A 518 9.96 8.32 -32.34
C LYS A 518 10.29 8.72 -30.91
N ALA A 519 11.35 8.15 -30.35
CA ALA A 519 11.85 8.57 -29.05
C ALA A 519 12.31 10.03 -29.12
N LEU A 520 12.00 10.78 -28.07
CA LEU A 520 12.43 12.17 -27.88
C LEU A 520 13.41 12.30 -26.73
N GLY A 521 13.61 11.25 -25.94
CA GLY A 521 14.46 11.17 -24.75
C GLY A 521 13.99 10.01 -23.87
N ARG A 522 14.65 9.81 -22.72
CA ARG A 522 14.43 8.67 -21.81
C ARG A 522 12.98 8.26 -21.60
N SER A 523 12.14 9.20 -21.15
CA SER A 523 10.74 8.92 -20.84
C SER A 523 9.75 9.41 -21.89
N PHE A 524 10.20 10.08 -22.96
CA PHE A 524 9.31 10.79 -23.88
C PHE A 524 9.46 10.30 -25.31
N ALA A 525 8.34 10.27 -26.03
CA ALA A 525 8.30 9.97 -27.45
C ALA A 525 7.18 10.77 -28.12
N ARG A 526 7.10 10.70 -29.45
CA ARG A 526 5.96 11.19 -30.21
C ARG A 526 5.47 10.15 -31.20
N MET A 527 4.18 10.18 -31.49
CA MET A 527 3.51 9.41 -32.52
C MET A 527 2.71 10.40 -33.38
N GLY A 528 3.28 10.85 -34.49
CA GLY A 528 2.78 12.04 -35.19
C GLY A 528 2.84 13.27 -34.27
N ASP A 529 1.72 13.94 -34.08
CA ASP A 529 1.55 15.10 -33.18
C ASP A 529 1.17 14.71 -31.74
N ILE A 530 1.01 13.40 -31.47
CA ILE A 530 0.68 12.92 -30.13
C ILE A 530 1.98 12.73 -29.35
N LEU A 531 2.18 13.51 -28.29
CA LEU A 531 3.25 13.28 -27.31
C LEU A 531 2.92 12.09 -26.42
N LEU A 532 3.94 11.29 -26.13
CA LEU A 532 3.88 10.13 -25.25
C LEU A 532 4.77 10.36 -24.03
N TYR A 533 4.28 10.00 -22.84
CA TYR A 533 5.07 9.93 -21.61
C TYR A 533 5.03 8.50 -21.07
N ARG A 534 6.19 7.85 -20.98
CA ARG A 534 6.37 6.42 -20.62
C ARG A 534 5.42 5.50 -21.41
N GLY A 535 5.25 5.80 -22.70
CA GLY A 535 4.40 5.06 -23.63
C GLY A 535 2.88 5.31 -23.53
N LYS A 536 2.44 6.33 -22.79
CA LYS A 536 1.02 6.74 -22.72
C LYS A 536 0.78 8.06 -23.47
N PRO A 537 -0.30 8.17 -24.27
CA PRO A 537 -0.69 9.44 -24.88
C PRO A 537 -0.95 10.53 -23.85
N VAL A 538 -0.33 11.70 -24.05
CA VAL A 538 -0.57 12.90 -23.26
C VAL A 538 -1.83 13.57 -23.77
N THR A 539 -2.91 13.56 -22.96
CA THR A 539 -4.23 14.06 -23.36
C THR A 539 -4.35 15.58 -23.36
N ARG A 540 -3.49 16.28 -22.62
CA ARG A 540 -3.48 17.74 -22.50
C ARG A 540 -2.05 18.28 -22.60
N PRO A 541 -1.44 18.25 -23.80
CA PRO A 541 -0.05 18.69 -23.98
C PRO A 541 0.12 20.22 -23.90
N GLY A 542 -0.98 20.97 -23.86
CA GLY A 542 -0.94 22.43 -23.84
C GLY A 542 -0.43 22.99 -25.15
N LYS A 543 0.55 23.90 -25.09
CA LYS A 543 1.12 24.58 -26.26
C LYS A 543 2.41 23.94 -26.78
N VAL A 544 2.84 22.83 -26.19
CA VAL A 544 4.08 22.14 -26.57
C VAL A 544 3.99 21.69 -28.02
N ASP A 545 4.98 22.08 -28.83
CA ASP A 545 5.14 21.67 -30.21
C ASP A 545 5.86 20.31 -30.30
N PRO A 546 5.17 19.22 -30.68
CA PRO A 546 5.77 17.89 -30.76
C PRO A 546 6.89 17.77 -31.79
N ALA A 547 6.93 18.64 -32.81
CA ALA A 547 7.93 18.57 -33.86
C ALA A 547 9.31 19.06 -33.42
N THR A 548 9.35 19.98 -32.45
CA THR A 548 10.59 20.56 -31.91
C THR A 548 10.89 20.12 -30.46
N ALA A 549 9.99 19.35 -29.86
CA ALA A 549 10.12 18.81 -28.53
C ALA A 549 11.30 17.83 -28.40
N ARG A 550 12.04 17.93 -27.29
CA ARG A 550 13.04 16.95 -26.85
C ARG A 550 12.90 16.69 -25.35
N GLY A 551 13.02 15.43 -24.96
CA GLY A 551 13.16 15.01 -23.58
C GLY A 551 14.56 15.39 -23.08
N VAL A 552 14.62 16.17 -22.00
CA VAL A 552 15.88 16.65 -21.39
C VAL A 552 16.14 16.03 -20.03
N HIS A 553 15.12 15.36 -19.47
CA HIS A 553 15.17 14.61 -18.22
C HIS A 553 14.03 13.58 -18.20
N ASP A 554 14.10 12.58 -17.32
CA ASP A 554 13.07 11.54 -17.14
C ASP A 554 11.67 12.10 -16.91
N GLN A 555 11.59 13.33 -16.39
CA GLN A 555 10.34 14.00 -16.07
C GLN A 555 10.10 15.25 -16.90
N LEU A 556 11.08 15.74 -17.67
CA LEU A 556 11.00 17.03 -18.36
C LEU A 556 11.23 16.88 -19.86
N LEU A 557 10.28 17.39 -20.64
CA LEU A 557 10.39 17.61 -22.08
C LEU A 557 10.18 19.10 -22.36
N ILE A 558 10.98 19.66 -23.25
CA ILE A 558 10.94 21.07 -23.65
C ILE A 558 10.94 21.19 -25.17
N ASP A 559 10.16 22.11 -25.72
CA ASP A 559 10.17 22.44 -27.15
C ASP A 559 11.05 23.65 -27.47
N ALA A 560 11.22 23.98 -28.75
CA ALA A 560 12.08 25.09 -29.17
C ALA A 560 11.59 26.48 -28.71
N LYS A 561 10.34 26.60 -28.24
CA LYS A 561 9.76 27.83 -27.69
C LYS A 561 9.81 27.88 -26.16
N GLY A 562 10.30 26.82 -25.51
CA GLY A 562 10.40 26.70 -24.06
C GLY A 562 9.11 26.24 -23.38
N GLU A 563 8.09 25.84 -24.14
CA GLU A 563 6.92 25.18 -23.58
C GLU A 563 7.32 23.77 -23.14
N MET A 564 6.78 23.29 -22.02
CA MET A 564 7.31 22.07 -21.40
C MET A 564 6.23 21.14 -20.85
N LEU A 565 6.57 19.84 -20.78
CA LEU A 565 5.84 18.82 -20.03
C LEU A 565 6.65 18.40 -18.81
N PHE A 566 5.98 18.34 -17.66
CA PHE A 566 6.50 17.75 -16.43
C PHE A 566 5.67 16.52 -16.05
N GLY A 567 6.26 15.32 -16.11
CA GLY A 567 5.57 14.05 -15.81
C GLY A 567 4.31 13.81 -16.67
N GLY A 568 4.30 14.33 -17.91
CA GLY A 568 3.15 14.30 -18.83
C GLY A 568 2.13 15.42 -18.63
N SER A 569 2.35 16.34 -17.68
CA SER A 569 1.49 17.50 -17.45
C SER A 569 2.10 18.76 -18.05
N TYR A 570 1.29 19.56 -18.74
CA TYR A 570 1.74 20.84 -19.27
C TYR A 570 2.19 21.81 -18.17
N ARG A 571 3.28 22.54 -18.44
CA ARG A 571 3.79 23.67 -17.67
C ARG A 571 4.11 24.80 -18.64
N LYS A 572 3.78 26.03 -18.22
CA LYS A 572 4.10 27.22 -19.01
C LYS A 572 5.61 27.44 -19.06
N MET A 573 6.07 28.04 -20.16
CA MET A 573 7.48 28.45 -20.27
C MET A 573 7.92 29.31 -19.07
N ILE A 574 9.18 29.14 -18.66
CA ILE A 574 9.83 30.03 -17.70
C ILE A 574 10.39 31.23 -18.49
N PRO A 575 10.04 32.49 -18.13
CA PRO A 575 10.54 33.65 -18.84
C PRO A 575 12.07 33.67 -18.91
N GLY A 576 12.62 33.91 -20.10
CA GLY A 576 14.06 34.02 -20.32
C GLY A 576 14.80 32.69 -20.53
N ILE A 577 14.12 31.54 -20.39
CA ILE A 577 14.74 30.23 -20.69
C ILE A 577 15.25 30.18 -22.13
N ASP A 578 16.42 29.59 -22.32
CA ASP A 578 16.99 29.27 -23.61
C ASP A 578 16.90 27.75 -23.87
N PRO A 579 15.87 27.29 -24.59
CA PRO A 579 15.65 25.86 -24.81
C PRO A 579 16.74 25.20 -25.66
N ALA A 580 17.50 25.96 -26.44
CA ALA A 580 18.54 25.40 -27.31
C ALA A 580 19.75 24.98 -26.49
N THR A 581 20.06 25.72 -25.42
CA THR A 581 21.22 25.46 -24.55
C THR A 581 20.86 24.83 -23.21
N PHE A 582 19.57 24.59 -22.96
CA PHE A 582 19.10 23.96 -21.74
C PHE A 582 19.60 22.50 -21.58
N ASN A 583 20.34 22.22 -20.51
CA ASN A 583 20.81 20.88 -20.16
C ASN A 583 20.86 20.66 -18.64
N PHE A 584 20.66 19.42 -18.21
CA PHE A 584 20.85 19.05 -16.81
C PHE A 584 22.35 18.92 -16.48
N LEU A 585 22.76 19.45 -15.32
CA LEU A 585 24.09 19.28 -14.74
C LEU A 585 24.19 17.99 -13.91
N ASN A 586 23.09 17.64 -13.24
CA ASN A 586 22.92 16.41 -12.47
C ASN A 586 21.42 16.05 -12.44
N ARG A 587 20.95 15.21 -11.51
CA ARG A 587 19.54 14.75 -11.51
C ARG A 587 18.52 15.85 -11.20
N VAL A 588 18.94 16.96 -10.59
CA VAL A 588 17.99 17.98 -10.07
C VAL A 588 18.39 19.42 -10.36
N PHE A 589 19.55 19.67 -10.96
CA PHE A 589 19.94 21.00 -11.41
C PHE A 589 20.19 21.01 -12.91
N ALA A 590 19.73 22.06 -13.56
CA ALA A 590 19.89 22.29 -14.99
C ALA A 590 20.35 23.72 -15.25
N VAL A 591 21.02 23.95 -16.37
CA VAL A 591 21.46 25.27 -16.81
C VAL A 591 21.02 25.51 -18.24
N ASP A 592 20.89 26.77 -18.59
CA ASP A 592 21.05 27.23 -19.97
C ASP A 592 22.21 28.23 -20.04
N MET A 593 22.42 28.90 -21.18
CA MET A 593 23.51 29.87 -21.32
C MET A 593 23.51 31.03 -20.31
N ARG A 594 22.37 31.31 -19.65
CA ARG A 594 22.18 32.51 -18.80
C ARG A 594 21.70 32.18 -17.39
N HIS A 595 21.05 31.03 -17.21
CA HIS A 595 20.29 30.74 -16.02
C HIS A 595 20.61 29.35 -15.46
N LEU A 596 20.49 29.26 -14.13
CA LEU A 596 20.49 28.03 -13.38
C LEU A 596 19.05 27.69 -12.95
N TYR A 597 18.73 26.41 -12.95
CA TYR A 597 17.43 25.88 -12.59
C TYR A 597 17.56 24.73 -11.60
N ALA A 598 16.60 24.65 -10.68
CA ALA A 598 16.43 23.52 -9.77
C ALA A 598 15.11 22.81 -10.04
N MET A 599 15.15 21.49 -10.15
CA MET A 599 13.98 20.64 -10.26
C MET A 599 13.51 20.22 -8.88
N THR A 600 12.23 20.46 -8.60
CA THR A 600 11.52 20.13 -7.37
C THR A 600 10.34 19.22 -7.67
N ASP A 601 9.65 18.75 -6.62
CA ASP A 601 8.44 17.92 -6.78
C ASP A 601 7.30 18.64 -7.51
N THR A 602 7.31 19.97 -7.55
CA THR A 602 6.27 20.79 -8.16
C THR A 602 6.61 21.24 -9.59
N GLY A 603 7.89 21.18 -9.99
CA GLY A 603 8.35 21.48 -11.34
C GLY A 603 9.79 22.02 -11.38
N LEU A 604 10.10 22.75 -12.46
CA LEU A 604 11.38 23.40 -12.65
C LEU A 604 11.32 24.85 -12.13
N LEU A 605 12.27 25.24 -11.29
CA LEU A 605 12.38 26.58 -10.70
C LEU A 605 13.63 27.29 -11.20
N LEU A 606 13.49 28.55 -11.59
CA LEU A 606 14.62 29.43 -11.89
C LEU A 606 15.33 29.82 -10.59
N MET A 607 16.65 29.70 -10.58
CA MET A 607 17.51 30.22 -9.51
C MET A 607 18.09 31.57 -9.96
N PRO A 608 17.59 32.71 -9.43
CA PRO A 608 18.07 34.02 -9.84
C PRO A 608 19.49 34.28 -9.34
N ASP A 609 20.16 35.24 -9.99
CA ASP A 609 21.44 35.82 -9.55
C ASP A 609 22.63 34.86 -9.43
N ILE A 610 22.57 33.70 -10.10
CA ILE A 610 23.69 32.75 -10.19
C ILE A 610 24.09 32.60 -11.66
N ASN A 611 25.37 32.89 -11.94
CA ASN A 611 25.95 32.70 -13.26
C ASN A 611 26.25 31.22 -13.50
N PRO A 612 25.71 30.58 -14.57
CA PRO A 612 25.97 29.18 -14.88
C PRO A 612 27.45 28.81 -14.97
N SER A 613 28.34 29.74 -15.36
CA SER A 613 29.78 29.47 -15.46
C SER A 613 30.47 29.26 -14.11
N GLU A 614 29.84 29.63 -13.01
CA GLU A 614 30.36 29.50 -11.64
C GLU A 614 29.88 28.21 -10.93
N VAL A 615 29.01 27.44 -11.60
CA VAL A 615 28.34 26.27 -11.02
C VAL A 615 29.16 25.01 -11.29
N GLN A 616 29.43 24.25 -10.24
CA GLN A 616 30.08 22.93 -10.32
C GLN A 616 29.14 21.86 -9.77
N ALA A 617 29.00 20.72 -10.46
CA ALA A 617 28.23 19.59 -9.95
C ALA A 617 28.91 19.00 -8.70
N ALA A 618 28.13 18.72 -7.65
CA ALA A 618 28.60 18.20 -6.38
C ALA A 618 27.79 16.95 -5.98
N GLY A 619 27.81 15.94 -6.84
CA GLY A 619 27.01 14.71 -6.73
C GLY A 619 25.68 14.77 -7.47
N LEU A 620 24.83 13.77 -7.27
CA LEU A 620 23.59 13.60 -8.03
C LEU A 620 22.52 14.65 -7.72
N TYR A 621 22.50 15.16 -6.48
CA TYR A 621 21.45 16.03 -5.96
C TYR A 621 21.94 17.39 -5.45
N ALA A 622 23.20 17.75 -5.74
CA ALA A 622 23.80 18.99 -5.27
C ALA A 622 24.73 19.65 -6.30
N ILE A 623 24.85 20.97 -6.16
CA ILE A 623 25.81 21.82 -6.89
C ILE A 623 26.56 22.70 -5.90
N ARG A 624 27.71 23.21 -6.34
CA ARG A 624 28.55 24.17 -5.64
C ARG A 624 28.62 25.45 -6.45
N VAL A 625 28.47 26.59 -5.77
CA VAL A 625 28.70 27.94 -6.32
C VAL A 625 29.54 28.69 -5.30
N GLY A 626 30.81 28.95 -5.63
CA GLY A 626 31.79 29.49 -4.67
C GLY A 626 31.94 28.58 -3.44
N ASN A 627 31.71 29.13 -2.23
CA ASN A 627 31.74 28.38 -0.96
C ASN A 627 30.36 27.88 -0.51
N THR A 628 29.36 27.96 -1.38
CA THR A 628 27.99 27.56 -1.08
C THR A 628 27.64 26.26 -1.78
N LYS A 629 27.08 25.31 -1.03
CA LYS A 629 26.46 24.09 -1.53
C LYS A 629 24.94 24.28 -1.61
N PHE A 630 24.36 24.01 -2.76
CA PHE A 630 22.91 23.86 -2.92
C PHE A 630 22.58 22.37 -3.07
N HIS A 631 21.58 21.89 -2.35
CA HIS A 631 21.17 20.49 -2.35
C HIS A 631 19.64 20.37 -2.36
N ILE A 632 19.10 19.47 -3.18
CA ILE A 632 17.66 19.16 -3.20
C ILE A 632 17.43 17.89 -2.40
N SER A 633 16.60 17.97 -1.35
CA SER A 633 16.17 16.82 -0.55
C SER A 633 14.66 16.87 -0.34
N GLY A 634 13.96 15.78 -0.64
CA GLY A 634 12.49 15.72 -0.56
C GLY A 634 11.83 16.85 -1.35
N GLY A 635 12.30 17.10 -2.58
CA GLY A 635 11.80 18.14 -3.45
C GLY A 635 12.11 19.58 -3.01
N THR A 636 12.80 19.79 -1.89
CA THR A 636 13.07 21.11 -1.32
C THR A 636 14.54 21.48 -1.43
N MET A 637 14.81 22.72 -1.83
CA MET A 637 16.17 23.27 -1.91
C MET A 637 16.69 23.68 -0.54
N ARG A 638 17.90 23.24 -0.22
CA ARG A 638 18.65 23.62 0.97
C ARG A 638 19.99 24.21 0.58
N GLN A 639 20.43 25.22 1.33
CA GLN A 639 21.71 25.88 1.16
C GLN A 639 22.56 25.64 2.41
N SER A 640 23.83 25.28 2.23
CA SER A 640 24.80 25.14 3.31
C SER A 640 26.19 25.63 2.87
N PRO A 641 27.09 25.97 3.81
CA PRO A 641 28.51 26.08 3.50
C PRO A 641 29.04 24.76 2.90
N PHE A 642 29.99 24.85 1.98
CA PHE A 642 30.69 23.69 1.44
C PHE A 642 31.94 23.42 2.30
N GLU A 643 31.89 22.42 3.18
CA GLU A 643 33.06 21.95 3.93
C GLU A 643 33.77 20.86 3.10
N GLU A 644 35.07 21.02 2.84
CA GLU A 644 35.91 19.96 2.28
C GLU A 644 35.96 18.82 3.31
N MET A 645 35.39 17.66 2.99
CA MET A 645 35.71 16.44 3.74
C MET A 645 37.16 16.10 3.42
N SER A 646 38.04 16.34 4.38
CA SER A 646 39.43 15.91 4.35
C SER A 646 39.52 14.39 4.12
N GLY A 647 40.20 14.02 3.02
CA GLY A 647 40.97 12.76 2.86
C GLY A 647 40.26 11.44 3.10
#